data_AF-A0A2T1CBU1-F1
#
_entry.id   AF-A0A2T1CBU1-F1
#
_cell.length_a   1.000
_cell.length_b   1.000
_cell.length_c   1.000
_cell.angle_alpha   90.00
_cell.angle_beta   90.00
_cell.angle_gamma   90.00
#
_symmetry.space_group_name_H-M   'P 1'
#
loop_
_entity.id
_entity.type
_entity.pdbx_description
1 polymer ?
#
loop_
_entity_poly.entity_id
_entity_poly.type
_entity_poly.pdbx_seq_one_letter_code
_entity_poly.pdbx_strand_id
1 'polypeptide(L)'
;PLETLSWWAGWYEDLSPSSSSEEIQPTAQLKTSRYVIYLDGISQSKFVHTPDIQDFFDALEPALPEDVELIKEIMVYSVRDKPLTANRPLSFLWRIADSFRFKNPASLFGLIVNVRNALIVAVSADRRYGPIYNFGIARLMYQALMQRGYQPERRTPITLIGFSGGGQMAVAAAPYLRSALNAPIDVISLGGVISGNVNLLRLEHLYHLSGEKDVVERIGPVMFPRRWAVFFLSYWNRAKRMGKVSLISLGPVGHQVPGGIMDPEQRLPNGRTHLQQTIDWIVGIIQGTAKQEDSTTRKKLSDYERFRSSNFNCPEAYPIHQSLSPEYYRAIAPWMGRLILPAKDRRIAVKGLLFEVHHAPEEYKHLVGQVVMLRLNDEPETRAYVQAVTKDVHFSPQAEYSVRQGNVHPTRLNHWQLVNPLESLAGSHPVDDLMVMLSEPAIAQTEEDEIAQYIIYISHEPVQITGRYYALVRFLEPIPKSDLFRVVHYNLASGRFDGIEETVRMPNVVPNRNNTCPSTTKNIEQSPLNETGWYIYGAQDESGKFIVRALAPRKLLQVEPERIITGRKPIKKYLKKEAWGNLTAKKGKVNSVLLNPRTTQARNSWVEGKRALLIHTYGGIGGNKTEPAAKTPLYFGHFAYGTATVVREPLTGELRFEIVYHQVYTQNSEGLIAGSLHWSRYLGDRQLGWLGLRPVCDIIIELDEFTGDYETNRGSHSPLNRVVHQLEVMAARYRIGDGTGGTFVGPAYNCVQDANQALYAALRQISRSIRSNPNVEEWKQEHPEQLYRLEQLEQLTEDFKHLLLPWGTARADWKNHAEVLGSTLEDNPVQNLIRGLITWRTLLPRLTSDEVVEIFLKQGGQAWMLRTNQVGGTNPDIEPVAPMTL
;
A
#
# COMPACT_ATOMS: atom_id res chain seq x y z
N PRO A 1 14.34 -32.56 -26.19
CA PRO A 1 15.65 -32.25 -25.59
C PRO A 1 16.77 -32.09 -26.63
N LEU A 2 17.05 -33.11 -27.45
CA LEU A 2 18.16 -33.07 -28.43
C LEU A 2 18.02 -31.93 -29.44
N GLU A 3 16.82 -31.72 -30.02
CA GLU A 3 16.55 -30.58 -30.93
C GLU A 3 16.88 -29.22 -30.26
N THR A 4 16.46 -29.04 -29.00
CA THR A 4 16.71 -27.84 -28.20
C THR A 4 18.20 -27.61 -27.94
N LEU A 5 18.92 -28.67 -27.56
CA LEU A 5 20.35 -28.59 -27.21
C LEU A 5 21.20 -28.34 -28.45
N SER A 6 20.88 -28.98 -29.57
CA SER A 6 21.57 -28.74 -30.85
C SER A 6 21.34 -27.33 -31.38
N TRP A 7 20.14 -26.76 -31.20
CA TRP A 7 19.89 -25.34 -31.48
C TRP A 7 20.72 -24.42 -30.57
N TRP A 8 20.72 -24.67 -29.26
CA TRP A 8 21.51 -23.89 -28.30
C TRP A 8 23.02 -23.95 -28.55
N ALA A 9 23.52 -25.11 -28.99
CA ALA A 9 24.92 -25.33 -29.32
C ALA A 9 25.35 -24.69 -30.66
N GLY A 10 24.44 -24.02 -31.38
CA GLY A 10 24.73 -23.38 -32.67
C GLY A 10 24.96 -24.37 -33.82
N TRP A 11 24.51 -25.63 -33.68
CA TRP A 11 24.67 -26.65 -34.72
C TRP A 11 23.70 -26.48 -35.90
N TYR A 12 22.88 -25.44 -35.87
CA TYR A 12 22.01 -25.02 -36.95
C TYR A 12 22.31 -23.54 -37.24
N GLU A 13 22.34 -23.16 -38.51
CA GLU A 13 22.54 -21.76 -38.92
C GLU A 13 21.54 -20.82 -38.24
N ASP A 14 22.01 -19.63 -37.87
CA ASP A 14 21.15 -18.56 -37.35
C ASP A 14 20.05 -18.23 -38.36
N LEU A 15 18.83 -18.08 -37.83
CA LEU A 15 17.62 -17.86 -38.61
C LEU A 15 17.75 -16.58 -39.45
N SER A 16 17.88 -16.71 -40.77
CA SER A 16 17.37 -15.70 -41.69
C SER A 16 15.85 -15.83 -41.70
N PRO A 17 15.07 -14.75 -41.52
CA PRO A 17 13.61 -14.82 -41.52
C PRO A 17 13.15 -15.45 -42.83
N SER A 18 12.20 -16.39 -42.77
CA SER A 18 11.55 -16.87 -43.99
C SER A 18 10.87 -15.70 -44.67
N SER A 19 11.40 -15.32 -45.83
CA SER A 19 10.87 -14.33 -46.75
C SER A 19 9.57 -14.83 -47.40
N SER A 20 8.52 -14.95 -46.61
CA SER A 20 7.14 -14.98 -47.10
C SER A 20 6.40 -13.81 -46.48
N SER A 21 6.91 -12.62 -46.72
CA SER A 21 6.32 -11.34 -46.36
C SER A 21 5.61 -10.79 -47.60
N GLU A 22 4.29 -10.83 -47.61
CA GLU A 22 3.56 -9.74 -48.26
C GLU A 22 3.95 -8.47 -47.48
N GLU A 23 4.42 -7.45 -48.19
CA GLU A 23 4.70 -6.14 -47.61
C GLU A 23 3.41 -5.59 -47.00
N ILE A 24 3.26 -5.67 -45.68
CA ILE A 24 2.24 -4.92 -44.97
C ILE A 24 2.65 -3.46 -45.05
N GLN A 25 1.96 -2.70 -45.91
CA GLN A 25 2.12 -1.25 -45.96
C GLN A 25 1.84 -0.67 -44.56
N PRO A 26 2.61 0.34 -44.10
CA PRO A 26 2.35 1.00 -42.84
C PRO A 26 1.04 1.79 -42.95
N THR A 27 -0.08 1.15 -42.62
CA THR A 27 -1.35 1.84 -42.38
C THR A 27 -1.12 2.82 -41.23
N ALA A 28 -1.63 4.04 -41.36
CA ALA A 28 -1.53 5.08 -40.34
C ALA A 28 -1.90 4.51 -38.97
N GLN A 29 -0.89 4.29 -38.11
CA GLN A 29 -1.03 3.52 -36.89
C GLN A 29 -1.93 4.28 -35.91
N LEU A 30 -3.15 3.78 -35.72
CA LEU A 30 -3.81 3.87 -34.43
C LEU A 30 -2.79 3.47 -33.35
N LYS A 31 -2.71 4.25 -32.28
CA LYS A 31 -1.74 4.00 -31.20
C LYS A 31 -2.14 2.71 -30.47
N THR A 32 -1.55 1.59 -30.87
CA THR A 32 -1.81 0.27 -30.26
C THR A 32 -1.64 0.33 -28.75
N SER A 33 -2.70 0.01 -28.01
CA SER A 33 -2.72 0.05 -26.54
C SER A 33 -2.31 -1.28 -25.92
N ARG A 34 -2.41 -2.39 -26.65
CA ARG A 34 -2.02 -3.74 -26.20
C ARG A 34 -1.69 -4.66 -27.38
N TYR A 35 -0.74 -5.56 -27.16
CA TYR A 35 -0.47 -6.69 -28.07
C TYR A 35 -0.96 -8.00 -27.46
N VAL A 36 -1.62 -8.83 -28.24
CA VAL A 36 -2.10 -10.16 -27.85
C VAL A 36 -1.39 -11.20 -28.69
N ILE A 37 -0.82 -12.22 -28.06
CA ILE A 37 -0.17 -13.33 -28.75
C ILE A 37 -0.88 -14.63 -28.42
N TYR A 38 -1.38 -15.33 -29.44
CA TYR A 38 -2.00 -16.64 -29.27
C TYR A 38 -1.00 -17.78 -29.46
N LEU A 39 -1.01 -18.75 -28.54
CA LEU A 39 -0.18 -19.94 -28.54
C LEU A 39 -1.07 -21.19 -28.52
N ASP A 40 -1.00 -21.94 -29.61
CA ASP A 40 -1.85 -23.10 -29.86
C ASP A 40 -1.49 -24.32 -28.99
N GLY A 41 -2.40 -25.30 -28.94
CA GLY A 41 -2.25 -26.55 -28.21
C GLY A 41 -1.42 -27.62 -28.92
N ILE A 42 -1.30 -28.79 -28.30
CA ILE A 42 -0.41 -29.88 -28.73
C ILE A 42 -0.74 -30.48 -30.12
N SER A 43 -1.86 -30.08 -30.72
CA SER A 43 -2.25 -30.47 -32.07
C SER A 43 -1.57 -29.63 -33.17
N GLN A 44 -0.75 -28.62 -32.84
CA GLN A 44 -0.07 -27.77 -33.82
C GLN A 44 1.06 -28.53 -34.56
N SER A 45 0.96 -28.65 -35.89
CA SER A 45 1.97 -29.28 -36.76
C SER A 45 2.51 -28.36 -37.88
N LYS A 46 1.76 -27.31 -38.21
CA LYS A 46 1.99 -26.30 -39.26
C LYS A 46 1.38 -24.96 -38.81
N PHE A 47 1.57 -23.91 -39.60
CA PHE A 47 0.91 -22.60 -39.43
C PHE A 47 -0.60 -22.62 -39.76
N VAL A 48 -1.13 -23.72 -40.32
CA VAL A 48 -2.57 -23.88 -40.59
C VAL A 48 -3.26 -24.38 -39.32
N HIS A 49 -4.21 -23.60 -38.82
CA HIS A 49 -5.00 -23.89 -37.63
C HIS A 49 -6.05 -24.98 -37.88
N THR A 50 -6.45 -25.70 -36.83
CA THR A 50 -7.57 -26.65 -36.90
C THR A 50 -8.91 -25.89 -36.94
N PRO A 51 -10.01 -26.51 -37.43
CA PRO A 51 -11.30 -25.82 -37.60
C PRO A 51 -11.82 -25.14 -36.32
N ASP A 52 -11.67 -25.80 -35.17
CA ASP A 52 -12.03 -25.26 -33.85
C ASP A 52 -11.23 -24.02 -33.44
N ILE A 53 -9.96 -23.93 -33.85
CA ILE A 53 -9.13 -22.75 -33.62
C ILE A 53 -9.47 -21.62 -34.61
N GLN A 54 -9.89 -21.97 -35.83
CA GLN A 54 -10.37 -20.98 -36.79
C GLN A 54 -11.68 -20.34 -36.31
N ASP A 55 -12.65 -21.15 -35.87
CA ASP A 55 -13.91 -20.68 -35.27
C ASP A 55 -13.64 -19.76 -34.06
N PHE A 56 -12.62 -20.10 -33.26
CA PHE A 56 -12.18 -19.26 -32.15
C PHE A 56 -11.66 -17.88 -32.60
N PHE A 57 -10.84 -17.82 -33.66
CA PHE A 57 -10.34 -16.55 -34.19
C PHE A 57 -11.43 -15.73 -34.86
N ASP A 58 -12.32 -16.37 -35.60
CA ASP A 58 -13.47 -15.73 -36.25
C ASP A 58 -14.41 -15.07 -35.22
N ALA A 59 -14.45 -15.61 -34.00
CA ALA A 59 -15.16 -15.01 -32.87
C ALA A 59 -14.33 -13.96 -32.09
N LEU A 60 -13.02 -14.18 -31.92
CA LEU A 60 -12.16 -13.32 -31.09
C LEU A 60 -11.77 -12.02 -31.79
N GLU A 61 -11.32 -12.07 -33.05
CA GLU A 61 -10.84 -10.90 -33.79
C GLU A 61 -11.87 -9.75 -33.82
N PRO A 62 -13.15 -9.98 -34.19
CA PRO A 62 -14.14 -8.89 -34.19
C PRO A 62 -14.56 -8.44 -32.79
N ALA A 63 -14.26 -9.21 -31.74
CA ALA A 63 -14.60 -8.88 -30.35
C ALA A 63 -13.49 -8.09 -29.63
N LEU A 64 -12.28 -8.05 -30.19
CA LEU A 64 -11.18 -7.25 -29.65
C LEU A 64 -11.37 -5.76 -29.98
N PRO A 65 -10.95 -4.85 -29.08
CA PRO A 65 -10.93 -3.41 -29.39
C PRO A 65 -10.02 -3.08 -30.59
N GLU A 66 -10.36 -2.02 -31.34
CA GLU A 66 -9.61 -1.59 -32.53
C GLU A 66 -8.14 -1.22 -32.26
N ASP A 67 -7.80 -0.88 -31.02
CA ASP A 67 -6.44 -0.53 -30.59
C ASP A 67 -5.64 -1.72 -30.04
N VAL A 68 -6.13 -2.95 -30.20
CA VAL A 68 -5.47 -4.19 -29.78
C VAL A 68 -4.99 -5.00 -30.99
N GLU A 69 -3.68 -5.27 -31.05
CA GLU A 69 -3.07 -6.04 -32.15
C GLU A 69 -2.98 -7.54 -31.78
N LEU A 70 -3.58 -8.42 -32.58
CA LEU A 70 -3.53 -9.88 -32.38
C LEU A 70 -2.46 -10.54 -33.27
N ILE A 71 -1.58 -11.32 -32.66
CA ILE A 71 -0.52 -12.10 -33.30
C ILE A 71 -0.84 -13.59 -33.17
N LYS A 72 -1.07 -14.26 -34.30
CA LYS A 72 -1.49 -15.67 -34.40
C LYS A 72 -0.42 -16.62 -34.95
N GLU A 73 0.62 -16.10 -35.59
CA GLU A 73 1.59 -16.85 -36.38
C GLU A 73 2.83 -17.31 -35.58
N ILE A 74 2.63 -17.92 -34.40
CA ILE A 74 3.75 -18.45 -33.59
C ILE A 74 3.69 -19.97 -33.47
N MET A 75 4.76 -20.63 -33.87
CA MET A 75 4.86 -22.09 -33.77
C MET A 75 5.60 -22.53 -32.50
N VAL A 76 4.85 -22.67 -31.41
CA VAL A 76 5.39 -22.86 -30.05
C VAL A 76 5.99 -24.23 -29.77
N TYR A 77 5.83 -25.18 -30.68
CA TYR A 77 6.43 -26.52 -30.59
C TYR A 77 7.68 -26.70 -31.47
N SER A 78 8.24 -25.60 -31.98
CA SER A 78 9.50 -25.58 -32.73
C SER A 78 10.32 -24.34 -32.43
N VAL A 79 11.47 -24.50 -31.76
CA VAL A 79 12.42 -23.39 -31.51
C VAL A 79 13.05 -22.87 -32.82
N ARG A 80 12.91 -23.63 -33.92
CA ARG A 80 13.46 -23.31 -35.23
C ARG A 80 12.44 -22.64 -36.16
N ASP A 81 11.21 -22.43 -35.69
CA ASP A 81 10.10 -21.87 -36.48
C ASP A 81 9.86 -22.57 -37.84
N LYS A 82 10.14 -23.88 -37.91
CA LYS A 82 10.01 -24.69 -39.13
C LYS A 82 9.00 -25.82 -38.98
N PRO A 83 7.97 -25.90 -39.84
CA PRO A 83 6.97 -26.96 -39.79
C PRO A 83 7.60 -28.35 -39.81
N LEU A 84 6.92 -29.34 -39.23
CA LEU A 84 7.41 -30.74 -39.20
C LEU A 84 7.63 -31.32 -40.61
N THR A 85 6.98 -30.75 -41.62
CA THR A 85 7.07 -31.15 -43.03
C THR A 85 8.26 -30.56 -43.80
N ALA A 86 9.02 -29.62 -43.22
CA ALA A 86 10.10 -28.90 -43.92
C ALA A 86 11.51 -29.38 -43.50
N ASN A 87 12.31 -29.85 -44.46
CA ASN A 87 13.77 -30.12 -44.39
C ASN A 87 14.32 -30.62 -43.04
N ARG A 88 13.81 -31.77 -42.58
CA ARG A 88 14.28 -32.53 -41.41
C ARG A 88 14.62 -33.98 -41.81
N PRO A 89 15.56 -34.68 -41.13
CA PRO A 89 15.68 -36.13 -41.22
C PRO A 89 14.31 -36.75 -40.92
N LEU A 90 13.82 -37.68 -41.76
CA LEU A 90 12.49 -38.29 -41.67
C LEU A 90 11.29 -37.37 -41.99
N SER A 91 11.47 -36.19 -42.60
CA SER A 91 10.38 -35.28 -43.03
C SER A 91 9.34 -35.92 -43.96
N PHE A 92 9.67 -37.04 -44.63
CA PHE A 92 8.74 -37.82 -45.45
C PHE A 92 7.69 -38.57 -44.59
N LEU A 93 8.05 -39.09 -43.41
CA LEU A 93 7.12 -39.75 -42.49
C LEU A 93 6.09 -38.75 -41.95
N TRP A 94 6.52 -37.52 -41.66
CA TRP A 94 5.65 -36.45 -41.17
C TRP A 94 4.70 -35.92 -42.26
N ARG A 95 5.12 -35.89 -43.52
CA ARG A 95 4.25 -35.57 -44.67
C ARG A 95 3.15 -36.62 -44.86
N ILE A 96 3.47 -37.89 -44.69
CA ILE A 96 2.48 -38.98 -44.74
C ILE A 96 1.50 -38.87 -43.56
N ALA A 97 1.99 -38.73 -42.34
CA ALA A 97 1.17 -38.60 -41.14
C ALA A 97 0.17 -37.42 -41.22
N ASP A 98 0.60 -36.28 -41.75
CA ASP A 98 -0.22 -35.07 -41.86
C ASP A 98 -1.32 -35.17 -42.95
N SER A 99 -1.05 -35.89 -44.05
CA SER A 99 -2.03 -36.13 -45.12
C SER A 99 -3.21 -37.03 -44.70
N PHE A 100 -2.99 -37.96 -43.77
CA PHE A 100 -4.04 -38.82 -43.22
C PHE A 100 -4.82 -38.13 -42.08
N ARG A 101 -4.24 -37.12 -41.42
CA ARG A 101 -4.84 -36.41 -40.28
C ARG A 101 -6.04 -35.54 -40.68
N PHE A 102 -5.96 -34.82 -41.80
CA PHE A 102 -7.09 -34.03 -42.32
C PHE A 102 -8.27 -34.90 -42.79
N LYS A 103 -8.03 -36.18 -43.09
CA LYS A 103 -9.07 -37.14 -43.49
C LYS A 103 -9.65 -37.93 -42.33
N ASN A 104 -8.89 -38.17 -41.25
CA ASN A 104 -9.40 -38.86 -40.06
C ASN A 104 -8.57 -38.50 -38.79
N PRO A 105 -9.11 -37.65 -37.89
CA PRO A 105 -8.44 -37.21 -36.65
C PRO A 105 -8.09 -38.35 -35.69
N ALA A 106 -8.78 -39.50 -35.79
CA ALA A 106 -8.58 -40.69 -34.95
C ALA A 106 -7.50 -41.67 -35.45
N SER A 107 -6.76 -41.33 -36.52
CA SER A 107 -5.72 -42.22 -37.05
C SER A 107 -4.49 -42.32 -36.12
N LEU A 108 -3.86 -43.50 -36.07
CA LEU A 108 -2.66 -43.80 -35.26
C LEU A 108 -1.51 -42.78 -35.45
N PHE A 109 -1.49 -42.08 -36.60
CA PHE A 109 -0.48 -41.11 -36.98
C PHE A 109 -0.71 -39.70 -36.41
N GLY A 110 -1.96 -39.28 -36.18
CA GLY A 110 -2.27 -38.04 -35.46
C GLY A 110 -1.85 -38.10 -33.98
N LEU A 111 -1.94 -39.29 -33.39
CA LEU A 111 -1.47 -39.58 -32.03
C LEU A 111 0.05 -39.33 -31.87
N ILE A 112 0.86 -39.63 -32.88
CA ILE A 112 2.32 -39.45 -32.83
C ILE A 112 2.72 -37.97 -32.70
N VAL A 113 2.03 -37.07 -33.42
CA VAL A 113 2.26 -35.62 -33.32
C VAL A 113 1.90 -35.13 -31.92
N ASN A 114 0.75 -35.54 -31.40
CA ASN A 114 0.29 -35.17 -30.06
C ASN A 114 1.23 -35.69 -28.98
N VAL A 115 1.73 -36.93 -29.09
CA VAL A 115 2.74 -37.50 -28.17
C VAL A 115 4.04 -36.71 -28.23
N ARG A 116 4.54 -36.37 -29.43
CA ARG A 116 5.75 -35.55 -29.59
C ARG A 116 5.59 -34.16 -28.97
N ASN A 117 4.46 -33.50 -29.21
CA ASN A 117 4.20 -32.17 -28.67
C ASN A 117 3.97 -32.21 -27.15
N ALA A 118 3.33 -33.27 -26.62
CA ALA A 118 3.25 -33.50 -25.18
C ALA A 118 4.63 -33.69 -24.53
N LEU A 119 5.54 -34.42 -25.19
CA LEU A 119 6.94 -34.52 -24.74
C LEU A 119 7.65 -33.16 -24.74
N ILE A 120 7.31 -32.26 -25.67
CA ILE A 120 7.84 -30.89 -25.68
C ILE A 120 7.27 -30.05 -24.55
N VAL A 121 5.98 -30.17 -24.23
CA VAL A 121 5.40 -29.58 -23.02
C VAL A 121 6.16 -30.04 -21.79
N ALA A 122 6.48 -31.35 -21.70
CA ALA A 122 7.30 -31.88 -20.62
C ALA A 122 8.73 -31.29 -20.61
N VAL A 123 9.36 -31.08 -21.77
CA VAL A 123 10.66 -30.40 -21.88
C VAL A 123 10.59 -28.95 -21.39
N SER A 124 9.56 -28.20 -21.79
CA SER A 124 9.32 -26.83 -21.33
C SER A 124 9.15 -26.76 -19.81
N ALA A 125 8.46 -27.76 -19.23
CA ALA A 125 8.19 -27.87 -17.79
C ALA A 125 9.39 -28.38 -16.96
N ASP A 126 10.38 -29.02 -17.59
CA ASP A 126 11.56 -29.56 -16.91
C ASP A 126 12.54 -28.46 -16.53
N ARG A 127 13.07 -28.51 -15.30
CA ARG A 127 13.96 -27.45 -14.78
C ARG A 127 15.32 -27.38 -15.48
N ARG A 128 15.78 -28.46 -16.10
CA ARG A 128 17.11 -28.56 -16.73
C ARG A 128 17.06 -28.11 -18.18
N TYR A 129 16.05 -28.55 -18.92
CA TYR A 129 15.94 -28.29 -20.36
C TYR A 129 14.98 -27.15 -20.71
N GLY A 130 13.99 -26.90 -19.86
CA GLY A 130 12.98 -25.86 -20.05
C GLY A 130 13.57 -24.48 -20.27
N PRO A 131 14.51 -23.98 -19.45
CA PRO A 131 15.07 -22.64 -19.62
C PRO A 131 15.58 -22.33 -21.03
N ILE A 132 16.26 -23.30 -21.66
CA ILE A 132 16.79 -23.17 -23.02
C ILE A 132 15.65 -23.14 -24.04
N TYR A 133 14.69 -24.06 -23.91
CA TYR A 133 13.55 -24.14 -24.82
C TYR A 133 12.67 -22.88 -24.75
N ASN A 134 12.33 -22.47 -23.54
CA ASN A 134 11.44 -21.36 -23.26
C ASN A 134 12.05 -20.02 -23.68
N PHE A 135 13.37 -19.86 -23.55
CA PHE A 135 14.09 -18.72 -24.11
C PHE A 135 13.97 -18.67 -25.64
N GLY A 136 14.11 -19.83 -26.31
CA GLY A 136 13.91 -19.93 -27.76
C GLY A 136 12.52 -19.49 -28.20
N ILE A 137 11.47 -19.93 -27.50
CA ILE A 137 10.10 -19.50 -27.77
C ILE A 137 9.91 -18.00 -27.50
N ALA A 138 10.49 -17.47 -26.43
CA ALA A 138 10.45 -16.03 -26.15
C ALA A 138 11.14 -15.19 -27.25
N ARG A 139 12.21 -15.69 -27.86
CA ARG A 139 12.88 -15.03 -29.01
C ARG A 139 11.95 -14.96 -30.22
N LEU A 140 11.17 -16.01 -30.51
CA LEU A 140 10.18 -15.99 -31.59
C LEU A 140 9.08 -14.95 -31.33
N MET A 141 8.55 -14.91 -30.10
CA MET A 141 7.57 -13.89 -29.69
C MET A 141 8.12 -12.47 -29.82
N TYR A 142 9.37 -12.26 -29.38
CA TYR A 142 10.05 -10.98 -29.51
C TYR A 142 10.13 -10.55 -30.98
N GLN A 143 10.56 -11.44 -31.87
CA GLN A 143 10.68 -11.15 -33.30
C GLN A 143 9.31 -10.82 -33.93
N ALA A 144 8.27 -11.59 -33.61
CA ALA A 144 6.92 -11.34 -34.09
C ALA A 144 6.40 -9.96 -33.63
N LEU A 145 6.65 -9.59 -32.37
CA LEU A 145 6.30 -8.27 -31.84
C LEU A 145 7.02 -7.14 -32.60
N MET A 146 8.33 -7.26 -32.83
CA MET A 146 9.09 -6.25 -33.57
C MET A 146 8.56 -6.08 -35.01
N GLN A 147 8.23 -7.20 -35.69
CA GLN A 147 7.67 -7.18 -37.04
C GLN A 147 6.30 -6.49 -37.10
N ARG A 148 5.53 -6.55 -36.01
CA ARG A 148 4.22 -5.88 -35.85
C ARG A 148 4.35 -4.48 -35.22
N GLY A 149 5.54 -3.88 -35.29
CA GLY A 149 5.77 -2.49 -34.91
C GLY A 149 5.84 -2.21 -33.41
N TYR A 150 6.00 -3.24 -32.56
CA TYR A 150 6.14 -3.04 -31.12
C TYR A 150 7.40 -2.21 -30.80
N GLN A 151 7.25 -1.17 -29.97
CA GLN A 151 8.35 -0.29 -29.55
C GLN A 151 8.75 -0.59 -28.09
N PRO A 152 9.95 -1.17 -27.82
CA PRO A 152 10.41 -1.50 -26.47
C PRO A 152 10.37 -0.34 -25.47
N GLU A 153 10.66 0.88 -25.94
CA GLU A 153 10.68 2.09 -25.12
C GLU A 153 9.31 2.45 -24.54
N ARG A 154 8.23 2.16 -25.29
CA ARG A 154 6.85 2.45 -24.86
C ARG A 154 6.31 1.48 -23.82
N ARG A 155 6.91 0.28 -23.71
CA ARG A 155 6.50 -0.78 -22.78
C ARG A 155 5.00 -1.12 -22.87
N THR A 156 4.45 -1.09 -24.08
CA THR A 156 3.03 -1.41 -24.32
C THR A 156 2.69 -2.78 -23.72
N PRO A 157 1.60 -2.94 -22.95
CA PRO A 157 1.23 -4.22 -22.34
C PRO A 157 1.08 -5.36 -23.35
N ILE A 158 1.45 -6.57 -22.94
CA ILE A 158 1.36 -7.79 -23.75
C ILE A 158 0.51 -8.83 -23.01
N THR A 159 -0.42 -9.47 -23.72
CA THR A 159 -1.19 -10.61 -23.20
C THR A 159 -0.91 -11.85 -24.01
N LEU A 160 -0.44 -12.92 -23.35
CA LEU A 160 -0.27 -14.23 -23.99
C LEU A 160 -1.52 -15.08 -23.74
N ILE A 161 -2.15 -15.58 -24.79
CA ILE A 161 -3.25 -16.53 -24.69
C ILE A 161 -2.69 -17.91 -25.03
N GLY A 162 -2.81 -18.88 -24.12
CA GLY A 162 -2.30 -20.23 -24.32
C GLY A 162 -3.36 -21.29 -24.13
N PHE A 163 -3.64 -22.09 -25.17
CA PHE A 163 -4.57 -23.20 -25.12
C PHE A 163 -3.87 -24.53 -24.80
N SER A 164 -4.40 -25.31 -23.86
CA SER A 164 -3.86 -26.63 -23.50
C SER A 164 -2.34 -26.59 -23.19
N GLY A 165 -1.51 -27.34 -23.92
CA GLY A 165 -0.05 -27.27 -23.80
C GLY A 165 0.56 -25.89 -24.09
N GLY A 166 -0.10 -25.05 -24.91
CA GLY A 166 0.27 -23.67 -25.18
C GLY A 166 0.22 -22.79 -23.92
N GLY A 167 -0.61 -23.13 -22.93
CA GLY A 167 -0.63 -22.46 -21.63
C GLY A 167 0.70 -22.60 -20.87
N GLN A 168 1.32 -23.78 -20.91
CA GLN A 168 2.67 -23.98 -20.35
C GLN A 168 3.71 -23.18 -21.12
N MET A 169 3.63 -23.13 -22.46
CA MET A 169 4.57 -22.36 -23.28
C MET A 169 4.48 -20.86 -23.01
N ALA A 170 3.26 -20.32 -22.90
CA ALA A 170 3.00 -18.91 -22.58
C ALA A 170 3.63 -18.55 -21.23
N VAL A 171 3.24 -19.28 -20.18
CA VAL A 171 3.73 -19.07 -18.82
C VAL A 171 5.25 -19.19 -18.75
N ALA A 172 5.85 -20.14 -19.46
CA ALA A 172 7.27 -20.43 -19.39
C ALA A 172 8.15 -19.46 -20.20
N ALA A 173 7.66 -18.95 -21.33
CA ALA A 173 8.38 -17.97 -22.16
C ALA A 173 8.26 -16.54 -21.61
N ALA A 174 7.12 -16.20 -21.00
CA ALA A 174 6.83 -14.84 -20.55
C ALA A 174 7.89 -14.18 -19.64
N PRO A 175 8.52 -14.87 -18.66
CA PRO A 175 9.58 -14.26 -17.85
C PRO A 175 10.80 -13.79 -18.66
N TYR A 176 11.15 -14.50 -19.74
CA TYR A 176 12.23 -14.12 -20.63
C TYR A 176 11.83 -12.93 -21.52
N LEU A 177 10.62 -12.99 -22.08
CA LEU A 177 10.09 -11.90 -22.90
C LEU A 177 9.97 -10.59 -22.10
N ARG A 178 9.48 -10.67 -20.86
CA ARG A 178 9.45 -9.54 -19.92
C ARG A 178 10.84 -8.99 -19.65
N SER A 179 11.83 -9.87 -19.44
CA SER A 179 13.20 -9.43 -19.17
C SER A 179 13.82 -8.70 -20.36
N ALA A 180 13.44 -9.06 -21.60
CA ALA A 180 13.91 -8.40 -22.81
C ALA A 180 13.21 -7.07 -23.09
N LEU A 181 11.90 -6.99 -22.86
CA LEU A 181 11.08 -5.82 -23.23
C LEU A 181 10.81 -4.84 -22.07
N ASN A 182 11.05 -5.27 -20.84
CA ASN A 182 10.65 -4.57 -19.61
C ASN A 182 9.18 -4.09 -19.62
N ALA A 183 8.31 -4.90 -20.22
CA ALA A 183 6.89 -4.59 -20.42
C ALA A 183 5.98 -5.40 -19.49
N PRO A 184 4.77 -4.90 -19.14
CA PRO A 184 3.77 -5.67 -18.42
C PRO A 184 3.31 -6.87 -19.27
N ILE A 185 3.34 -8.08 -18.69
CA ILE A 185 2.90 -9.30 -19.37
C ILE A 185 1.88 -10.07 -18.52
N ASP A 186 0.68 -10.22 -19.08
CA ASP A 186 -0.40 -11.08 -18.58
C ASP A 186 -0.45 -12.40 -19.35
N VAL A 187 -0.93 -13.46 -18.72
CA VAL A 187 -1.21 -14.73 -19.40
C VAL A 187 -2.66 -15.15 -19.16
N ILE A 188 -3.38 -15.43 -20.24
CA ILE A 188 -4.70 -16.10 -20.21
C ILE A 188 -4.49 -17.55 -20.65
N SER A 189 -4.67 -18.48 -19.74
CA SER A 189 -4.54 -19.91 -19.98
C SER A 189 -5.92 -20.53 -20.13
N LEU A 190 -6.16 -21.19 -21.27
CA LEU A 190 -7.40 -21.90 -21.59
C LEU A 190 -7.17 -23.41 -21.42
N GLY A 191 -7.66 -24.01 -20.34
CA GLY A 191 -7.47 -25.44 -20.04
C GLY A 191 -6.00 -25.85 -19.91
N GLY A 192 -5.11 -24.92 -19.55
CA GLY A 192 -3.67 -25.11 -19.72
C GLY A 192 -3.00 -26.08 -18.74
N VAL A 193 -2.12 -26.95 -19.25
CA VAL A 193 -1.38 -27.92 -18.43
C VAL A 193 -0.06 -27.31 -17.94
N ILE A 194 -0.15 -26.41 -16.96
CA ILE A 194 0.99 -25.61 -16.47
C ILE A 194 1.76 -26.36 -15.37
N SER A 195 3.09 -26.22 -15.34
CA SER A 195 3.96 -26.76 -14.31
C SER A 195 4.25 -25.78 -13.18
N GLY A 196 4.47 -26.31 -11.96
CA GLY A 196 4.88 -25.49 -10.81
C GLY A 196 6.37 -25.09 -10.79
N ASN A 197 7.11 -25.38 -11.87
CA ASN A 197 8.54 -25.07 -12.00
C ASN A 197 8.79 -23.70 -12.62
N VAL A 198 7.80 -23.11 -13.29
CA VAL A 198 7.93 -21.82 -13.95
C VAL A 198 7.84 -20.69 -12.94
N ASN A 199 8.68 -19.67 -13.08
CA ASN A 199 8.68 -18.50 -12.21
C ASN A 199 7.53 -17.53 -12.52
N LEU A 200 6.31 -17.94 -12.16
CA LEU A 200 5.08 -17.16 -12.30
C LEU A 200 5.12 -15.80 -11.59
N LEU A 201 6.00 -15.63 -10.60
CA LEU A 201 6.13 -14.38 -9.86
C LEU A 201 6.59 -13.20 -10.73
N ARG A 202 7.19 -13.49 -11.90
CA ARG A 202 7.63 -12.50 -12.89
C ARG A 202 6.51 -12.00 -13.79
N LEU A 203 5.32 -12.62 -13.79
CA LEU A 203 4.18 -12.16 -14.56
C LEU A 203 3.45 -11.04 -13.79
N GLU A 204 2.68 -10.22 -14.50
CA GLU A 204 1.67 -9.39 -13.82
C GLU A 204 0.58 -10.29 -13.27
N HIS A 205 -0.07 -11.06 -14.16
CA HIS A 205 -1.12 -11.99 -13.75
C HIS A 205 -1.21 -13.22 -14.65
N LEU A 206 -1.62 -14.34 -14.05
CA LEU A 206 -2.08 -15.55 -14.76
C LEU A 206 -3.58 -15.74 -14.51
N TYR A 207 -4.39 -15.57 -15.55
CA TYR A 207 -5.79 -15.95 -15.57
C TYR A 207 -5.89 -17.36 -16.12
N HIS A 208 -6.30 -18.33 -15.32
CA HIS A 208 -6.41 -19.73 -15.72
C HIS A 208 -7.87 -20.15 -15.74
N LEU A 209 -8.41 -20.29 -16.95
CA LEU A 209 -9.80 -20.65 -17.23
C LEU A 209 -9.88 -22.16 -17.46
N SER A 210 -10.71 -22.85 -16.70
CA SER A 210 -10.93 -24.28 -16.86
C SER A 210 -12.35 -24.71 -16.56
N GLY A 211 -12.80 -25.77 -17.24
CA GLY A 211 -14.13 -26.36 -17.03
C GLY A 211 -14.10 -27.57 -16.10
N GLU A 212 -15.23 -27.86 -15.46
CA GLU A 212 -15.40 -28.99 -14.54
C GLU A 212 -15.32 -30.35 -15.23
N LYS A 213 -15.51 -30.41 -16.56
CA LYS A 213 -15.35 -31.65 -17.35
C LYS A 213 -14.01 -31.70 -18.09
N ASP A 214 -13.13 -30.72 -17.89
CA ASP A 214 -11.79 -30.71 -18.46
C ASP A 214 -10.89 -31.71 -17.70
N VAL A 215 -10.74 -32.91 -18.27
CA VAL A 215 -9.87 -33.96 -17.71
C VAL A 215 -8.39 -33.71 -17.98
N VAL A 216 -8.04 -32.88 -18.97
CA VAL A 216 -6.66 -32.64 -19.39
C VAL A 216 -6.00 -31.61 -18.48
N GLU A 217 -6.68 -30.51 -18.14
CA GLU A 217 -6.18 -29.54 -17.15
C GLU A 217 -5.85 -30.23 -15.83
N ARG A 218 -6.73 -31.13 -15.38
CA ARG A 218 -6.59 -31.89 -14.11
C ARG A 218 -5.31 -32.73 -14.05
N ILE A 219 -4.73 -33.11 -15.18
CA ILE A 219 -3.46 -33.82 -15.25
C ILE A 219 -2.32 -32.94 -14.69
N GLY A 220 -2.37 -31.62 -14.92
CA GLY A 220 -1.34 -30.68 -14.49
C GLY A 220 -1.09 -30.68 -12.98
N PRO A 221 -2.12 -30.40 -12.15
CA PRO A 221 -2.02 -30.50 -10.69
C PRO A 221 -1.53 -31.87 -10.22
N VAL A 222 -1.86 -32.98 -10.89
CA VAL A 222 -1.42 -34.32 -10.47
C VAL A 222 0.03 -34.60 -10.87
N MET A 223 0.41 -34.36 -12.12
CA MET A 223 1.73 -34.71 -12.65
C MET A 223 2.86 -33.80 -12.19
N PHE A 224 2.56 -32.57 -11.74
CA PHE A 224 3.58 -31.63 -11.29
C PHE A 224 3.52 -31.49 -9.77
N PRO A 225 4.37 -32.18 -8.99
CA PRO A 225 4.35 -32.12 -7.53
C PRO A 225 4.42 -30.70 -6.98
N ARG A 226 5.13 -29.79 -7.67
CA ARG A 226 5.19 -28.37 -7.30
C ARG A 226 3.87 -27.61 -7.40
N ARG A 227 2.81 -28.17 -7.98
CA ARG A 227 1.43 -27.64 -7.91
C ARG A 227 0.67 -28.14 -6.68
N TRP A 228 1.17 -29.16 -5.98
CA TRP A 228 0.53 -29.70 -4.79
C TRP A 228 0.69 -28.73 -3.62
N ALA A 229 -0.32 -28.66 -2.76
CA ALA A 229 -0.33 -27.75 -1.62
C ALA A 229 0.86 -27.97 -0.66
N VAL A 230 1.35 -29.20 -0.54
CA VAL A 230 2.51 -29.55 0.32
C VAL A 230 3.80 -28.86 -0.12
N PHE A 231 3.97 -28.55 -1.42
CA PHE A 231 5.10 -27.78 -1.92
C PHE A 231 4.78 -26.28 -1.88
N PHE A 232 4.38 -25.78 -0.71
CA PHE A 232 3.89 -24.41 -0.54
C PHE A 232 4.91 -23.33 -0.97
N LEU A 233 6.21 -23.63 -1.01
CA LEU A 233 7.28 -22.72 -1.49
C LEU A 233 7.46 -22.71 -3.02
N SER A 234 6.73 -23.51 -3.78
CA SER A 234 6.82 -23.50 -5.23
C SER A 234 6.40 -22.14 -5.80
N TYR A 235 6.92 -21.80 -6.99
CA TYR A 235 6.52 -20.57 -7.68
C TYR A 235 5.00 -20.52 -7.91
N TRP A 236 4.36 -21.66 -8.20
CA TRP A 236 2.91 -21.77 -8.35
C TRP A 236 2.17 -21.41 -7.07
N ASN A 237 2.50 -22.06 -5.95
CA ASN A 237 1.78 -21.84 -4.70
C ASN A 237 2.06 -20.44 -4.14
N ARG A 238 3.27 -19.91 -4.32
CA ARG A 238 3.61 -18.52 -4.00
C ARG A 238 2.83 -17.53 -4.87
N ALA A 239 2.79 -17.72 -6.18
CA ALA A 239 2.03 -16.86 -7.09
C ALA A 239 0.53 -16.87 -6.77
N LYS A 240 -0.04 -18.05 -6.48
CA LYS A 240 -1.43 -18.19 -6.04
C LYS A 240 -1.69 -17.44 -4.73
N ARG A 241 -0.79 -17.57 -3.74
CA ARG A 241 -0.91 -16.80 -2.47
C ARG A 241 -0.74 -15.30 -2.66
N MET A 242 0.10 -14.86 -3.59
CA MET A 242 0.29 -13.43 -3.92
C MET A 242 -0.84 -12.84 -4.78
N GLY A 243 -1.86 -13.62 -5.13
CA GLY A 243 -2.94 -13.15 -6.01
C GLY A 243 -2.58 -13.06 -7.48
N LYS A 244 -1.37 -13.45 -7.88
CA LYS A 244 -0.92 -13.43 -9.28
C LYS A 244 -1.52 -14.54 -10.15
N VAL A 245 -2.39 -15.38 -9.58
CA VAL A 245 -3.06 -16.48 -10.29
C VAL A 245 -4.55 -16.44 -9.95
N SER A 246 -5.40 -16.16 -10.94
CA SER A 246 -6.85 -16.34 -10.83
C SER A 246 -7.24 -17.68 -11.46
N LEU A 247 -7.98 -18.50 -10.71
CA LEU A 247 -8.57 -19.73 -11.22
C LEU A 247 -10.04 -19.46 -11.52
N ILE A 248 -10.42 -19.42 -12.80
CA ILE A 248 -11.75 -19.05 -13.28
C ILE A 248 -12.46 -20.31 -13.76
N SER A 249 -13.60 -20.63 -13.14
CA SER A 249 -14.42 -21.76 -13.55
C SER A 249 -15.26 -21.39 -14.77
N LEU A 250 -15.28 -22.27 -15.77
CA LEU A 250 -16.19 -22.19 -16.92
C LEU A 250 -17.48 -23.01 -16.71
N GLY A 251 -17.64 -23.68 -15.57
CA GLY A 251 -18.77 -24.57 -15.29
C GLY A 251 -18.63 -25.91 -16.01
N PRO A 252 -19.72 -26.54 -16.53
CA PRO A 252 -19.73 -27.92 -17.03
C PRO A 252 -19.12 -28.09 -18.44
N VAL A 253 -17.99 -27.41 -18.69
CA VAL A 253 -17.25 -27.37 -19.96
C VAL A 253 -16.11 -28.39 -19.96
N GLY A 254 -15.86 -29.04 -21.10
CA GLY A 254 -14.78 -30.01 -21.35
C GLY A 254 -13.52 -29.37 -21.95
N HIS A 255 -12.51 -30.17 -22.32
CA HIS A 255 -11.22 -29.64 -22.82
C HIS A 255 -11.26 -29.23 -24.30
N GLN A 256 -11.65 -30.17 -25.17
CA GLN A 256 -11.64 -30.03 -26.63
C GLN A 256 -13.03 -30.38 -27.19
N VAL A 257 -13.33 -29.90 -28.40
CA VAL A 257 -14.58 -30.21 -29.11
C VAL A 257 -14.74 -31.73 -29.36
N PRO A 258 -15.97 -32.27 -29.27
CA PRO A 258 -17.20 -31.63 -28.82
C PRO A 258 -17.29 -31.47 -27.29
N GLY A 259 -17.96 -30.41 -26.83
CA GLY A 259 -18.11 -30.03 -25.42
C GLY A 259 -16.97 -29.20 -24.83
N GLY A 260 -15.98 -28.82 -25.64
CA GLY A 260 -14.75 -28.13 -25.22
C GLY A 260 -14.90 -26.63 -24.92
N ILE A 261 -13.79 -26.02 -24.47
CA ILE A 261 -13.70 -24.58 -24.14
C ILE A 261 -14.00 -23.68 -25.37
N MET A 262 -13.67 -24.16 -26.56
CA MET A 262 -13.84 -23.45 -27.84
C MET A 262 -15.02 -23.98 -28.67
N ASP A 263 -15.97 -24.70 -28.06
CA ASP A 263 -17.07 -25.30 -28.79
C ASP A 263 -18.13 -24.24 -29.19
N PRO A 264 -18.40 -24.06 -30.50
CA PRO A 264 -19.39 -23.08 -30.97
C PRO A 264 -20.84 -23.58 -30.89
N GLU A 265 -21.07 -24.88 -30.70
CA GLU A 265 -22.40 -25.50 -30.74
C GLU A 265 -22.96 -25.79 -29.35
N GLN A 266 -22.11 -26.22 -28.41
CA GLN A 266 -22.54 -26.61 -27.07
C GLN A 266 -22.88 -25.40 -26.21
N ARG A 267 -24.05 -25.46 -25.55
CA ARG A 267 -24.61 -24.34 -24.78
C ARG A 267 -24.64 -24.62 -23.28
N LEU A 268 -24.36 -23.56 -22.53
CA LEU A 268 -24.52 -23.52 -21.08
C LEU A 268 -26.00 -23.31 -20.70
N PRO A 269 -26.38 -23.56 -19.43
CA PRO A 269 -27.75 -23.30 -18.96
C PRO A 269 -28.25 -21.87 -19.16
N ASN A 270 -27.34 -20.89 -19.29
CA ASN A 270 -27.65 -19.48 -19.57
C ASN A 270 -27.83 -19.14 -21.07
N GLY A 271 -27.80 -20.15 -21.95
CA GLY A 271 -28.02 -19.99 -23.39
C GLY A 271 -26.78 -19.62 -24.21
N ARG A 272 -25.69 -19.16 -23.59
CA ARG A 272 -24.42 -18.89 -24.27
C ARG A 272 -23.75 -20.20 -24.71
N THR A 273 -23.10 -20.18 -25.87
CA THR A 273 -22.21 -21.27 -26.31
C THR A 273 -20.94 -21.27 -25.46
N HIS A 274 -20.24 -22.40 -25.38
CA HIS A 274 -18.94 -22.47 -24.68
C HIS A 274 -17.93 -21.48 -25.27
N LEU A 275 -17.85 -21.37 -26.60
CA LEU A 275 -16.99 -20.41 -27.29
C LEU A 275 -17.32 -18.96 -26.87
N GLN A 276 -18.58 -18.54 -26.99
CA GLN A 276 -19.01 -17.20 -26.54
C GLN A 276 -18.63 -16.90 -25.09
N GLN A 277 -18.82 -17.82 -24.15
CA GLN A 277 -18.40 -17.62 -22.76
C GLN A 277 -16.89 -17.39 -22.65
N THR A 278 -16.09 -18.15 -23.39
CA THR A 278 -14.63 -18.00 -23.42
C THR A 278 -14.21 -16.65 -23.98
N ILE A 279 -14.82 -16.19 -25.08
CA ILE A 279 -14.55 -14.88 -25.67
C ILE A 279 -14.93 -13.75 -24.70
N ASP A 280 -16.10 -13.82 -24.07
CA ASP A 280 -16.55 -12.84 -23.07
C ASP A 280 -15.52 -12.66 -21.95
N TRP A 281 -14.95 -13.77 -21.45
CA TRP A 281 -13.90 -13.72 -20.43
C TRP A 281 -12.60 -13.11 -20.96
N ILE A 282 -12.15 -13.50 -22.15
CA ILE A 282 -10.91 -12.97 -22.74
C ILE A 282 -11.01 -11.46 -22.92
N VAL A 283 -12.09 -10.99 -23.54
CA VAL A 283 -12.35 -9.57 -23.78
C VAL A 283 -12.49 -8.82 -22.46
N GLY A 284 -13.23 -9.38 -21.50
CA GLY A 284 -13.38 -8.79 -20.17
C GLY A 284 -12.06 -8.66 -19.42
N ILE A 285 -11.15 -9.64 -19.55
CA ILE A 285 -9.80 -9.58 -18.95
C ILE A 285 -8.96 -8.50 -19.65
N ILE A 286 -8.94 -8.48 -20.99
CA ILE A 286 -8.16 -7.52 -21.80
C ILE A 286 -8.60 -6.08 -21.52
N GLN A 287 -9.90 -5.84 -21.39
CA GLN A 287 -10.48 -4.52 -21.07
C GLN A 287 -10.43 -4.20 -19.56
N GLY A 288 -10.15 -5.19 -18.70
CA GLY A 288 -10.15 -5.06 -17.24
C GLY A 288 -11.55 -4.84 -16.65
N THR A 289 -12.59 -5.38 -17.28
CA THR A 289 -14.01 -5.36 -16.86
C THR A 289 -14.51 -6.70 -16.32
N ALA A 290 -13.70 -7.76 -16.41
CA ALA A 290 -14.01 -9.10 -15.91
C ALA A 290 -14.35 -9.07 -14.42
N LYS A 291 -15.63 -9.26 -14.08
CA LYS A 291 -16.10 -9.46 -12.71
C LYS A 291 -15.67 -10.85 -12.25
N GLN A 292 -14.78 -10.95 -11.26
CA GLN A 292 -14.63 -12.20 -10.52
C GLN A 292 -15.99 -12.55 -9.91
N GLU A 293 -16.54 -13.72 -10.23
CA GLU A 293 -17.80 -14.16 -9.62
C GLU A 293 -17.62 -14.23 -8.10
N ASP A 294 -18.37 -13.37 -7.40
CA ASP A 294 -18.43 -13.28 -5.96
C ASP A 294 -19.18 -14.52 -5.44
N SER A 295 -18.45 -15.62 -5.18
CA SER A 295 -19.04 -16.84 -4.66
C SER A 295 -19.50 -16.64 -3.21
N THR A 296 -20.73 -16.17 -3.04
CA THR A 296 -21.71 -16.57 -2.01
C THR A 296 -21.26 -16.56 -0.54
N THR A 297 -20.26 -15.78 -0.14
CA THR A 297 -19.88 -15.63 1.29
C THR A 297 -20.23 -14.25 1.81
N ARG A 298 -21.18 -14.19 2.75
CA ARG A 298 -21.68 -12.96 3.39
C ARG A 298 -20.51 -12.14 3.99
N LYS A 299 -20.21 -10.99 3.38
CA LYS A 299 -19.23 -10.01 3.88
C LYS A 299 -19.64 -9.51 5.27
N LYS A 300 -18.72 -9.54 6.25
CA LYS A 300 -18.94 -8.89 7.55
C LYS A 300 -18.87 -7.38 7.39
N LEU A 301 -19.80 -6.66 8.03
CA LEU A 301 -19.80 -5.20 8.06
C LEU A 301 -18.60 -4.66 8.85
N SER A 302 -17.83 -3.76 8.25
CA SER A 302 -16.69 -3.12 8.92
C SER A 302 -17.14 -2.06 9.93
N ASP A 303 -16.25 -1.66 10.84
CA ASP A 303 -16.53 -0.55 11.76
C ASP A 303 -16.58 0.78 11.00
N TYR A 304 -15.74 0.97 10.00
CA TYR A 304 -15.79 2.08 9.06
C TYR A 304 -17.19 2.22 8.41
N GLU A 305 -17.74 1.13 7.85
CA GLU A 305 -19.08 1.12 7.26
C GLU A 305 -20.16 1.45 8.30
N ARG A 306 -20.02 0.96 9.54
CA ARG A 306 -20.92 1.33 10.66
C ARG A 306 -20.83 2.81 11.00
N PHE A 307 -19.63 3.34 11.14
CA PHE A 307 -19.40 4.72 11.56
C PHE A 307 -19.95 5.71 10.52
N ARG A 308 -19.83 5.39 9.23
CA ARG A 308 -20.40 6.18 8.14
C ARG A 308 -21.92 6.23 8.10
N SER A 309 -22.62 5.36 8.84
CA SER A 309 -24.09 5.47 8.96
C SER A 309 -24.53 6.77 9.65
N SER A 310 -23.62 7.48 10.33
CA SER A 310 -23.89 8.77 10.94
C SER A 310 -23.33 9.91 10.08
N ASN A 311 -24.20 10.87 9.72
CA ASN A 311 -23.86 11.96 8.80
C ASN A 311 -22.66 12.81 9.26
N PHE A 312 -22.44 13.01 10.58
CA PHE A 312 -21.31 13.81 11.06
C PHE A 312 -19.93 13.18 10.75
N ASN A 313 -19.89 11.90 10.38
CA ASN A 313 -18.66 11.24 9.95
C ASN A 313 -18.36 11.45 8.46
N CYS A 314 -19.34 11.91 7.68
CA CYS A 314 -19.24 12.09 6.24
C CYS A 314 -18.84 13.55 5.91
N PRO A 315 -17.78 13.79 5.12
CA PRO A 315 -17.38 15.14 4.72
C PRO A 315 -18.49 15.95 4.03
N GLU A 316 -19.38 15.26 3.30
CA GLU A 316 -20.47 15.86 2.54
C GLU A 316 -21.54 16.53 3.41
N ALA A 317 -21.58 16.21 4.71
CA ALA A 317 -22.50 16.83 5.67
C ALA A 317 -22.12 18.28 6.06
N TYR A 318 -20.99 18.77 5.55
CA TYR A 318 -20.43 20.07 5.91
C TYR A 318 -20.34 21.00 4.69
N PRO A 319 -21.05 22.14 4.67
CA PRO A 319 -20.96 23.08 3.55
C PRO A 319 -19.52 23.60 3.36
N ILE A 320 -19.07 23.69 2.10
CA ILE A 320 -17.71 24.14 1.78
C ILE A 320 -17.46 25.55 2.31
N HIS A 321 -18.36 26.49 2.02
CA HIS A 321 -18.30 27.84 2.58
C HIS A 321 -18.75 27.84 4.04
N GLN A 322 -17.97 28.51 4.88
CA GLN A 322 -18.14 28.58 6.34
C GLN A 322 -18.14 30.04 6.77
N SER A 323 -18.89 30.38 7.81
CA SER A 323 -19.07 31.76 8.28
C SER A 323 -18.53 31.96 9.71
N LEU A 324 -17.45 31.24 10.04
CA LEU A 324 -16.84 31.25 11.37
C LEU A 324 -16.02 32.52 11.60
N SER A 325 -16.09 33.09 12.81
CA SER A 325 -15.31 34.27 13.18
C SER A 325 -13.81 33.91 13.34
N PRO A 326 -12.89 34.59 12.64
CA PRO A 326 -11.44 34.36 12.78
C PRO A 326 -10.89 34.78 14.14
N GLU A 327 -11.68 35.49 14.96
CA GLU A 327 -11.32 35.82 16.35
C GLU A 327 -11.29 34.57 17.23
N TYR A 328 -12.24 33.64 17.03
CA TYR A 328 -12.45 32.47 17.89
C TYR A 328 -12.09 31.15 17.20
N TYR A 329 -12.13 31.11 15.86
CA TYR A 329 -11.84 29.93 15.06
C TYR A 329 -10.62 30.14 14.17
N ARG A 330 -9.81 29.10 14.03
CA ARG A 330 -8.66 29.06 13.12
C ARG A 330 -8.79 27.87 12.17
N ALA A 331 -8.41 28.09 10.91
CA ALA A 331 -8.22 26.98 9.97
C ALA A 331 -7.06 26.10 10.44
N ILE A 332 -7.14 24.79 10.20
CA ILE A 332 -6.08 23.85 10.61
C ILE A 332 -4.81 24.06 9.77
N ALA A 333 -4.95 24.32 8.47
CA ALA A 333 -3.84 24.53 7.55
C ALA A 333 -4.24 25.46 6.37
N PRO A 334 -3.26 26.05 5.64
CA PRO A 334 -3.54 26.93 4.50
C PRO A 334 -4.28 26.21 3.37
N TRP A 335 -3.84 25.01 3.00
CA TRP A 335 -4.50 24.17 1.99
C TRP A 335 -5.15 22.96 2.64
N MET A 336 -6.47 22.84 2.47
CA MET A 336 -7.25 21.70 2.94
C MET A 336 -8.29 21.30 1.91
N GLY A 337 -8.58 20.01 1.82
CA GLY A 337 -9.55 19.52 0.85
C GLY A 337 -9.74 18.02 0.88
N ARG A 338 -10.60 17.56 -0.01
CA ARG A 338 -10.95 16.15 -0.15
C ARG A 338 -10.18 15.54 -1.32
N LEU A 339 -9.52 14.42 -1.07
CA LEU A 339 -8.88 13.65 -2.15
C LEU A 339 -9.93 12.87 -2.92
N ILE A 340 -9.88 12.97 -4.25
CA ILE A 340 -10.76 12.25 -5.17
C ILE A 340 -9.90 11.38 -6.08
N LEU A 341 -10.15 10.07 -6.05
CA LEU A 341 -9.51 9.12 -6.95
C LEU A 341 -10.11 9.26 -8.36
N PRO A 342 -9.33 9.61 -9.40
CA PRO A 342 -9.86 9.76 -10.75
C PRO A 342 -10.40 8.43 -11.29
N ALA A 343 -11.42 8.49 -12.14
CA ALA A 343 -11.89 7.32 -12.88
C ALA A 343 -10.78 6.75 -13.79
N LYS A 344 -10.83 5.44 -14.05
CA LYS A 344 -9.76 4.69 -14.74
C LYS A 344 -9.43 5.26 -16.13
N ASP A 345 -10.43 5.76 -16.85
CA ASP A 345 -10.34 6.40 -18.17
C ASP A 345 -9.68 7.79 -18.13
N ARG A 346 -9.91 8.57 -17.06
CA ARG A 346 -9.33 9.91 -16.88
C ARG A 346 -7.94 9.91 -16.23
N ARG A 347 -7.55 8.79 -15.63
CA ARG A 347 -6.31 8.63 -14.86
C ARG A 347 -5.05 9.08 -15.60
N ILE A 348 -4.92 8.70 -16.88
CA ILE A 348 -3.73 9.00 -17.70
C ILE A 348 -3.55 10.50 -17.91
N ALA A 349 -4.65 11.24 -18.04
CA ALA A 349 -4.63 12.68 -18.25
C ALA A 349 -4.36 13.43 -16.93
N VAL A 350 -4.98 13.00 -15.82
CA VAL A 350 -4.78 13.63 -14.50
C VAL A 350 -3.33 13.49 -14.00
N LYS A 351 -2.66 12.35 -14.24
CA LYS A 351 -1.27 12.07 -13.78
C LYS A 351 -1.06 12.34 -12.28
N GLY A 352 -2.07 12.03 -11.46
CA GLY A 352 -2.11 12.38 -10.05
C GLY A 352 -3.49 12.09 -9.45
N LEU A 353 -3.96 12.98 -8.58
CA LEU A 353 -5.30 12.95 -8.02
C LEU A 353 -6.11 14.17 -8.41
N LEU A 354 -7.41 14.10 -8.17
CA LEU A 354 -8.27 15.29 -8.09
C LEU A 354 -8.37 15.73 -6.62
N PHE A 355 -8.43 17.03 -6.39
CA PHE A 355 -8.48 17.64 -5.07
C PHE A 355 -9.60 18.69 -5.02
N GLU A 356 -10.63 18.42 -4.24
CA GLU A 356 -11.72 19.36 -3.99
C GLU A 356 -11.27 20.33 -2.89
N VAL A 357 -11.06 21.59 -3.26
CA VAL A 357 -10.47 22.60 -2.39
C VAL A 357 -11.52 23.09 -1.38
N HIS A 358 -11.27 22.87 -0.09
CA HIS A 358 -12.16 23.30 1.00
C HIS A 358 -11.63 24.53 1.74
N HIS A 359 -10.33 24.77 1.66
CA HIS A 359 -9.66 25.96 2.18
C HIS A 359 -8.37 26.18 1.38
N ALA A 360 -8.05 27.44 1.12
CA ALA A 360 -6.86 27.87 0.38
C ALA A 360 -6.31 29.17 0.99
N PRO A 361 -5.02 29.51 0.77
CA PRO A 361 -4.48 30.83 1.04
C PRO A 361 -5.30 31.95 0.37
N GLU A 362 -5.24 33.18 0.89
CA GLU A 362 -6.07 34.30 0.42
C GLU A 362 -5.88 34.58 -1.09
N GLU A 363 -4.66 34.40 -1.60
CA GLU A 363 -4.32 34.52 -3.03
C GLU A 363 -5.02 33.50 -3.95
N TYR A 364 -5.44 32.35 -3.41
CA TYR A 364 -6.11 31.27 -4.15
C TYR A 364 -7.54 31.00 -3.66
N LYS A 365 -8.13 31.95 -2.93
CA LYS A 365 -9.46 31.81 -2.33
C LYS A 365 -10.57 31.54 -3.35
N HIS A 366 -10.40 32.01 -4.59
CA HIS A 366 -11.33 31.72 -5.70
C HIS A 366 -11.40 30.24 -6.06
N LEU A 367 -10.39 29.44 -5.69
CA LEU A 367 -10.38 27.98 -5.92
C LEU A 367 -11.21 27.21 -4.89
N VAL A 368 -11.60 27.82 -3.76
CA VAL A 368 -12.44 27.14 -2.76
C VAL A 368 -13.78 26.74 -3.38
N GLY A 369 -14.11 25.45 -3.28
CA GLY A 369 -15.28 24.84 -3.92
C GLY A 369 -15.01 24.24 -5.30
N GLN A 370 -13.82 24.46 -5.87
CA GLN A 370 -13.43 23.87 -7.15
C GLN A 370 -12.67 22.55 -6.95
N VAL A 371 -12.66 21.74 -8.01
CA VAL A 371 -11.83 20.54 -8.11
C VAL A 371 -10.63 20.85 -8.99
N VAL A 372 -9.44 20.72 -8.43
CA VAL A 372 -8.16 20.95 -9.13
C VAL A 372 -7.35 19.66 -9.19
N MET A 373 -6.30 19.64 -10.01
CA MET A 373 -5.38 18.50 -10.03
C MET A 373 -4.36 18.62 -8.89
N LEU A 374 -4.00 17.49 -8.29
CA LEU A 374 -2.95 17.38 -7.28
C LEU A 374 -1.89 16.38 -7.75
N ARG A 375 -0.64 16.83 -7.82
CA ARG A 375 0.50 16.04 -8.29
C ARG A 375 1.66 16.11 -7.31
N LEU A 376 2.47 15.06 -7.28
CA LEU A 376 3.80 15.13 -6.68
C LEU A 376 4.72 15.90 -7.62
N ASN A 377 5.59 16.73 -7.07
CA ASN A 377 6.57 17.47 -7.86
C ASN A 377 7.60 16.52 -8.51
N ASP A 378 8.39 17.05 -9.45
CA ASP A 378 9.37 16.27 -10.22
C ASP A 378 10.82 16.42 -9.69
N GLU A 379 10.97 16.78 -8.42
CA GLU A 379 12.29 16.85 -7.78
C GLU A 379 12.92 15.45 -7.71
N PRO A 380 14.27 15.33 -7.79
CA PRO A 380 14.94 14.03 -7.85
C PRO A 380 14.57 13.07 -6.70
N GLU A 381 14.42 13.60 -5.48
CA GLU A 381 14.05 12.79 -4.31
C GLU A 381 12.60 12.29 -4.39
N THR A 382 11.66 13.17 -4.76
CA THR A 382 10.24 12.83 -4.96
C THR A 382 10.06 11.82 -6.08
N ARG A 383 10.77 12.00 -7.20
CA ARG A 383 10.75 11.06 -8.32
C ARG A 383 11.27 9.68 -7.91
N ALA A 384 12.36 9.62 -7.17
CA ALA A 384 12.90 8.36 -6.65
C ALA A 384 11.93 7.66 -5.69
N TYR A 385 11.25 8.42 -4.83
CA TYR A 385 10.18 7.93 -3.96
C TYR A 385 9.02 7.32 -4.76
N VAL A 386 8.46 8.08 -5.71
CA VAL A 386 7.34 7.62 -6.54
C VAL A 386 7.72 6.33 -7.27
N GLN A 387 8.91 6.29 -7.88
CA GLN A 387 9.38 5.09 -8.58
C GLN A 387 9.56 3.88 -7.65
N ALA A 388 10.01 4.09 -6.42
CA ALA A 388 10.24 3.00 -5.47
C ALA A 388 8.95 2.30 -5.02
N VAL A 389 7.86 3.06 -4.87
CA VAL A 389 6.60 2.57 -4.28
C VAL A 389 5.45 2.41 -5.29
N THR A 390 5.63 2.83 -6.53
CA THR A 390 4.65 2.59 -7.60
C THR A 390 4.60 1.10 -7.93
N LYS A 391 3.41 0.48 -7.82
CA LYS A 391 3.20 -0.96 -8.04
C LYS A 391 1.88 -1.24 -8.75
N ASP A 392 1.82 -2.35 -9.46
CA ASP A 392 0.56 -2.94 -9.89
C ASP A 392 -0.15 -3.55 -8.68
N VAL A 393 -1.47 -3.42 -8.61
CA VAL A 393 -2.28 -3.86 -7.47
C VAL A 393 -3.23 -4.97 -7.90
N HIS A 394 -3.02 -6.16 -7.35
CA HIS A 394 -3.83 -7.35 -7.55
C HIS A 394 -4.07 -8.01 -6.20
N PHE A 395 -5.33 -8.14 -5.81
CA PHE A 395 -5.66 -8.66 -4.49
C PHE A 395 -5.23 -10.12 -4.37
N SER A 396 -4.52 -10.42 -3.28
CA SER A 396 -4.22 -11.78 -2.85
C SER A 396 -5.48 -12.46 -2.29
N PRO A 397 -5.56 -13.81 -2.29
CA PRO A 397 -6.63 -14.53 -1.61
C PRO A 397 -6.74 -14.16 -0.12
N GLN A 398 -5.62 -13.79 0.52
CA GLN A 398 -5.60 -13.31 1.90
C GLN A 398 -6.23 -11.91 2.04
N ALA A 399 -5.96 -10.99 1.12
CA ALA A 399 -6.62 -9.68 1.07
C ALA A 399 -8.12 -9.83 0.82
N GLU A 400 -8.53 -10.65 -0.14
CA GLU A 400 -9.95 -10.95 -0.37
C GLU A 400 -10.63 -11.56 0.86
N TYR A 401 -9.96 -12.50 1.55
CA TYR A 401 -10.47 -13.06 2.80
C TYR A 401 -10.60 -11.99 3.88
N SER A 402 -9.60 -11.12 4.04
CA SER A 402 -9.61 -10.02 5.00
C SER A 402 -10.74 -9.01 4.73
N VAL A 403 -10.99 -8.69 3.45
CA VAL A 403 -12.17 -7.91 3.02
C VAL A 403 -13.46 -8.58 3.47
N ARG A 404 -13.60 -9.90 3.26
CA ARG A 404 -14.78 -10.66 3.72
C ARG A 404 -14.92 -10.66 5.26
N GLN A 405 -13.82 -10.53 6.00
CA GLN A 405 -13.83 -10.39 7.46
C GLN A 405 -14.18 -8.98 7.97
N GLY A 406 -14.44 -8.03 7.07
CA GLY A 406 -14.85 -6.67 7.43
C GLY A 406 -13.67 -5.74 7.74
N ASN A 407 -12.48 -6.03 7.22
CA ASN A 407 -11.39 -5.06 7.17
C ASN A 407 -11.50 -4.20 5.91
N VAL A 408 -11.10 -2.93 5.99
CA VAL A 408 -11.13 -1.98 4.88
C VAL A 408 -9.84 -2.13 4.07
N HIS A 409 -9.98 -2.36 2.77
CA HIS A 409 -8.88 -2.50 1.81
C HIS A 409 -9.09 -1.56 0.63
N PRO A 410 -8.02 -1.23 -0.15
CA PRO A 410 -8.09 -0.37 -1.33
C PRO A 410 -8.76 -1.06 -2.53
N THR A 411 -10.00 -1.52 -2.36
CA THR A 411 -10.74 -2.34 -3.34
C THR A 411 -10.93 -1.63 -4.68
N ARG A 412 -10.97 -0.29 -4.67
CA ARG A 412 -11.05 0.53 -5.89
C ARG A 412 -9.80 0.45 -6.77
N LEU A 413 -8.67 0.05 -6.19
CA LEU A 413 -7.38 -0.08 -6.87
C LEU A 413 -7.10 -1.52 -7.32
N ASN A 414 -7.98 -2.48 -7.01
CA ASN A 414 -7.77 -3.86 -7.45
C ASN A 414 -7.75 -3.93 -8.99
N HIS A 415 -6.75 -4.61 -9.53
CA HIS A 415 -6.42 -4.70 -10.97
C HIS A 415 -5.97 -3.39 -11.63
N TRP A 416 -5.54 -2.38 -10.86
CA TRP A 416 -4.89 -1.20 -11.41
C TRP A 416 -3.38 -1.42 -11.55
N GLN A 417 -2.81 -0.97 -12.67
CA GLN A 417 -1.37 -1.00 -12.92
C GLN A 417 -0.74 0.33 -12.52
N LEU A 418 0.53 0.30 -12.09
CA LEU A 418 1.34 1.48 -11.77
C LEU A 418 0.65 2.43 -10.77
N VAL A 419 0.00 1.89 -9.74
CA VAL A 419 -0.63 2.69 -8.68
C VAL A 419 0.44 3.46 -7.94
N ASN A 420 0.36 4.79 -8.00
CA ASN A 420 1.32 5.71 -7.39
C ASN A 420 0.98 5.98 -5.90
N PRO A 421 1.88 6.60 -5.12
CA PRO A 421 1.64 6.84 -3.70
C PRO A 421 0.47 7.79 -3.38
N LEU A 422 0.05 8.70 -4.25
CA LEU A 422 -1.15 9.51 -4.02
C LEU A 422 -2.42 8.68 -4.27
N GLU A 423 -2.44 7.92 -5.37
CA GLU A 423 -3.55 7.01 -5.71
C GLU A 423 -3.80 5.96 -4.63
N SER A 424 -2.73 5.40 -4.06
CA SER A 424 -2.88 4.46 -2.94
C SER A 424 -3.45 5.12 -1.68
N LEU A 425 -3.33 6.43 -1.51
CA LEU A 425 -3.88 7.15 -0.35
C LEU A 425 -5.37 7.37 -0.58
N ALA A 426 -5.72 8.04 -1.68
CA ALA A 426 -7.11 8.30 -2.06
C ALA A 426 -7.90 6.99 -2.15
N GLY A 427 -7.36 5.97 -2.83
CA GLY A 427 -8.02 4.69 -3.05
C GLY A 427 -8.08 3.75 -1.85
N SER A 428 -7.55 4.14 -0.67
CA SER A 428 -7.54 3.29 0.54
C SER A 428 -8.94 2.97 1.07
N HIS A 429 -9.89 3.88 0.89
CA HIS A 429 -11.30 3.69 1.25
C HIS A 429 -12.16 3.31 0.02
N PRO A 430 -13.34 2.72 0.23
CA PRO A 430 -14.27 2.40 -0.85
C PRO A 430 -14.95 3.65 -1.46
N VAL A 431 -14.78 4.83 -0.88
CA VAL A 431 -15.30 6.12 -1.38
C VAL A 431 -14.26 7.23 -1.20
N ASP A 432 -14.50 8.38 -1.83
CA ASP A 432 -13.68 9.58 -1.69
C ASP A 432 -14.13 10.42 -0.47
N ASP A 433 -13.70 10.03 0.72
CA ASP A 433 -14.04 10.69 1.99
C ASP A 433 -12.82 11.19 2.78
N LEU A 434 -11.63 11.14 2.18
CA LEU A 434 -10.38 11.52 2.85
C LEU A 434 -10.17 13.04 2.80
N MET A 435 -10.35 13.65 3.96
CA MET A 435 -9.97 15.03 4.22
C MET A 435 -8.50 15.11 4.61
N VAL A 436 -7.77 15.98 3.91
CA VAL A 436 -6.34 16.18 4.12
C VAL A 436 -5.98 17.66 4.19
N MET A 437 -4.90 17.95 4.88
CA MET A 437 -4.12 19.17 4.65
C MET A 437 -2.90 18.85 3.79
N LEU A 438 -2.51 19.79 2.93
CA LEU A 438 -1.31 19.64 2.11
C LEU A 438 -0.07 20.07 2.90
N SER A 439 0.98 19.28 2.82
CA SER A 439 2.28 19.61 3.44
C SER A 439 2.94 20.74 2.65
N GLU A 440 3.42 21.76 3.35
CA GLU A 440 4.12 22.87 2.71
C GLU A 440 5.54 22.47 2.26
N PRO A 441 6.04 22.98 1.11
CA PRO A 441 5.35 23.91 0.21
C PRO A 441 4.30 23.23 -0.69
N ALA A 442 3.12 23.84 -0.82
CA ALA A 442 2.10 23.48 -1.81
C ALA A 442 1.95 24.58 -2.86
N ILE A 443 2.43 24.31 -4.09
CA ILE A 443 2.56 25.32 -5.14
C ILE A 443 1.45 25.14 -6.17
N ALA A 444 0.55 26.11 -6.29
CA ALA A 444 -0.46 26.14 -7.34
C ALA A 444 0.09 26.79 -8.62
N GLN A 445 -0.14 26.14 -9.76
CA GLN A 445 0.28 26.61 -11.08
C GLN A 445 -0.88 26.50 -12.07
N THR A 446 -0.92 27.43 -13.03
CA THR A 446 -1.86 27.41 -14.15
C THR A 446 -1.26 26.66 -15.32
N GLU A 447 -1.98 25.69 -15.88
CA GLU A 447 -1.60 24.99 -17.12
C GLU A 447 -2.78 25.03 -18.11
N GLU A 448 -2.48 25.03 -19.41
CA GLU A 448 -3.48 24.79 -20.46
C GLU A 448 -3.83 23.29 -20.47
N ASP A 449 -4.69 22.86 -19.54
CA ASP A 449 -5.19 21.48 -19.43
C ASP A 449 -6.72 21.47 -19.55
N GLU A 450 -7.26 20.54 -20.34
CA GLU A 450 -8.70 20.40 -20.59
C GLU A 450 -9.48 19.94 -19.35
N ILE A 451 -8.81 19.38 -18.33
CA ILE A 451 -9.45 18.80 -17.14
C ILE A 451 -9.60 19.81 -16.01
N ALA A 452 -8.54 20.58 -15.72
CA ALA A 452 -8.54 21.59 -14.68
C ALA A 452 -7.52 22.68 -15.00
N GLN A 453 -7.92 23.94 -14.83
CA GLN A 453 -7.09 25.10 -15.06
C GLN A 453 -5.86 25.18 -14.13
N TYR A 454 -5.97 24.61 -12.93
CA TYR A 454 -4.93 24.66 -11.90
C TYR A 454 -4.45 23.27 -11.49
N ILE A 455 -3.14 23.17 -11.27
CA ILE A 455 -2.48 22.01 -10.67
C ILE A 455 -1.75 22.47 -9.41
N ILE A 456 -1.94 21.75 -8.30
CA ILE A 456 -1.17 21.93 -7.08
C ILE A 456 -0.08 20.86 -7.02
N TYR A 457 1.16 21.30 -6.82
CA TYR A 457 2.33 20.44 -6.66
C TYR A 457 2.76 20.38 -5.20
N ILE A 458 3.01 19.16 -4.70
CA ILE A 458 3.50 18.89 -3.34
C ILE A 458 4.73 17.98 -3.38
N SER A 459 5.60 18.05 -2.37
CA SER A 459 6.79 17.18 -2.25
C SER A 459 6.59 15.99 -1.31
N HIS A 460 5.64 16.11 -0.39
CA HIS A 460 5.34 15.12 0.66
C HIS A 460 3.91 14.61 0.54
N GLU A 461 3.62 13.46 1.16
CA GLU A 461 2.24 12.99 1.18
C GLU A 461 1.32 13.94 1.97
N PRO A 462 0.05 14.10 1.58
CA PRO A 462 -0.92 14.87 2.35
C PRO A 462 -1.15 14.28 3.76
N VAL A 463 -1.37 15.14 4.74
CA VAL A 463 -1.66 14.73 6.12
C VAL A 463 -3.16 14.62 6.33
N GLN A 464 -3.62 13.45 6.79
CA GLN A 464 -5.04 13.22 7.08
C GLN A 464 -5.50 14.03 8.30
N ILE A 465 -6.64 14.70 8.19
CA ILE A 465 -7.20 15.58 9.23
C ILE A 465 -8.66 15.25 9.53
N THR A 466 -9.14 15.64 10.72
CA THR A 466 -10.57 15.66 11.05
C THR A 466 -10.99 17.09 11.37
N GLY A 467 -12.04 17.55 10.69
CA GLY A 467 -12.47 18.95 10.75
C GLY A 467 -11.67 19.83 9.77
N ARG A 468 -12.05 21.11 9.72
CA ARG A 468 -11.39 22.15 8.90
C ARG A 468 -10.94 23.33 9.75
N TYR A 469 -11.66 23.56 10.85
CA TYR A 469 -11.39 24.63 11.79
C TYR A 469 -11.28 24.09 13.20
N TYR A 470 -10.61 24.84 14.06
CA TYR A 470 -10.55 24.59 15.48
C TYR A 470 -10.76 25.86 16.30
N ALA A 471 -11.25 25.69 17.53
CA ALA A 471 -11.39 26.73 18.54
C ALA A 471 -10.96 26.21 19.90
N LEU A 472 -10.68 27.11 20.84
CA LEU A 472 -10.37 26.77 22.24
C LEU A 472 -11.53 27.18 23.14
N VAL A 473 -12.16 26.19 23.79
CA VAL A 473 -13.39 26.41 24.55
C VAL A 473 -13.37 25.74 25.92
N ARG A 474 -14.24 26.21 26.81
CA ARG A 474 -14.65 25.49 28.01
C ARG A 474 -16.12 25.10 27.89
N PHE A 475 -16.45 23.84 28.17
CA PHE A 475 -17.84 23.38 28.20
C PHE A 475 -18.53 23.88 29.47
N LEU A 476 -19.69 24.52 29.32
CA LEU A 476 -20.47 25.04 30.45
C LEU A 476 -21.51 24.03 30.91
N GLU A 477 -22.40 23.64 30.00
CA GLU A 477 -23.48 22.70 30.28
C GLU A 477 -24.00 22.01 29.00
N PRO A 478 -24.48 20.76 29.09
CA PRO A 478 -25.25 20.14 28.02
C PRO A 478 -26.66 20.73 27.94
N ILE A 479 -27.19 20.92 26.73
CA ILE A 479 -28.59 21.29 26.54
C ILE A 479 -29.46 20.01 26.68
N PRO A 480 -30.43 19.97 27.61
CA PRO A 480 -31.20 18.75 27.89
C PRO A 480 -31.89 18.15 26.66
N LYS A 481 -31.87 16.80 26.58
CA LYS A 481 -32.50 16.02 25.49
C LYS A 481 -32.00 16.38 24.08
N SER A 482 -30.78 16.90 23.95
CA SER A 482 -30.14 17.20 22.68
C SER A 482 -28.68 16.73 22.67
N ASP A 483 -28.01 16.86 21.53
CA ASP A 483 -26.57 16.69 21.38
C ASP A 483 -25.82 18.05 21.41
N LEU A 484 -26.45 19.12 21.89
CA LEU A 484 -25.91 20.47 21.94
C LEU A 484 -25.27 20.77 23.31
N PHE A 485 -24.23 21.61 23.29
CA PHE A 485 -23.53 22.09 24.47
C PHE A 485 -23.36 23.59 24.39
N ARG A 486 -23.58 24.28 25.52
CA ARG A 486 -23.14 25.66 25.68
C ARG A 486 -21.65 25.65 26.02
N VAL A 487 -20.90 26.49 25.33
CA VAL A 487 -19.46 26.66 25.50
C VAL A 487 -19.13 28.14 25.59
N VAL A 488 -18.02 28.45 26.25
CA VAL A 488 -17.43 29.79 26.24
C VAL A 488 -16.05 29.72 25.58
N HIS A 489 -15.80 30.64 24.68
CA HIS A 489 -14.52 30.73 23.96
C HIS A 489 -13.44 31.37 24.82
N TYR A 490 -12.19 30.97 24.57
CA TYR A 490 -11.03 31.62 25.16
C TYR A 490 -10.87 33.04 24.61
N ASN A 491 -10.59 33.99 25.49
CA ASN A 491 -10.34 35.37 25.13
C ASN A 491 -8.84 35.66 25.28
N LEU A 492 -8.18 35.92 24.14
CA LEU A 492 -6.75 36.20 24.09
C LEU A 492 -6.37 37.45 24.90
N ALA A 493 -7.22 38.49 24.90
CA ALA A 493 -6.92 39.75 25.57
C ALA A 493 -6.97 39.64 27.09
N SER A 494 -7.90 38.84 27.64
CA SER A 494 -8.04 38.62 29.09
C SER A 494 -7.22 37.43 29.59
N GLY A 495 -6.86 36.50 28.70
CA GLY A 495 -6.23 35.23 29.03
C GLY A 495 -7.16 34.21 29.68
N ARG A 496 -8.50 34.41 29.62
CA ARG A 496 -9.51 33.61 30.34
C ARG A 496 -10.63 33.11 29.43
N PHE A 497 -11.47 32.21 29.95
CA PHE A 497 -12.71 31.75 29.32
C PHE A 497 -13.87 32.71 29.60
N ASP A 498 -13.74 33.96 29.14
CA ASP A 498 -14.73 35.04 29.22
C ASP A 498 -15.00 35.69 27.84
N GLY A 499 -14.72 34.96 26.76
CA GLY A 499 -15.09 35.35 25.40
C GLY A 499 -16.57 35.11 25.10
N ILE A 500 -16.92 35.03 23.82
CA ILE A 500 -18.31 34.78 23.41
C ILE A 500 -18.79 33.40 23.88
N GLU A 501 -20.04 33.35 24.34
CA GLU A 501 -20.75 32.09 24.56
C GLU A 501 -21.44 31.63 23.28
N GLU A 502 -21.28 30.36 22.96
CA GLU A 502 -21.86 29.74 21.76
C GLU A 502 -22.50 28.40 22.12
N THR A 503 -23.44 27.96 21.29
CA THR A 503 -23.92 26.58 21.31
C THR A 503 -23.28 25.77 20.18
N VAL A 504 -22.48 24.78 20.56
CA VAL A 504 -21.86 23.82 19.62
C VAL A 504 -22.58 22.47 19.70
N ARG A 505 -22.41 21.64 18.68
CA ARG A 505 -23.04 20.32 18.60
C ARG A 505 -22.00 19.21 18.77
N MET A 506 -22.29 18.25 19.62
CA MET A 506 -21.49 17.07 19.89
C MET A 506 -22.30 15.78 19.66
N PRO A 507 -22.52 15.36 18.40
CA PRO A 507 -23.32 14.19 18.07
C PRO A 507 -22.86 12.93 18.80
N ASN A 508 -23.79 12.03 19.10
CA ASN A 508 -23.45 10.72 19.66
C ASN A 508 -22.65 9.89 18.64
N VAL A 509 -21.60 9.22 19.12
CA VAL A 509 -20.77 8.35 18.28
C VAL A 509 -21.44 6.99 18.08
N VAL A 510 -21.13 6.33 16.97
CA VAL A 510 -21.59 4.99 16.66
C VAL A 510 -20.70 3.96 17.38
N PRO A 511 -21.26 2.99 18.13
CA PRO A 511 -20.47 1.92 18.74
C PRO A 511 -19.78 1.04 17.69
N ASN A 512 -18.57 0.56 17.99
CA ASN A 512 -17.88 -0.42 17.16
C ASN A 512 -18.51 -1.82 17.26
N ARG A 513 -17.99 -2.80 16.51
CA ARG A 513 -18.44 -4.20 16.49
C ARG A 513 -18.34 -4.92 17.84
N ASN A 514 -17.55 -4.40 18.77
CA ASN A 514 -17.45 -4.88 20.15
C ASN A 514 -18.42 -4.14 21.09
N ASN A 515 -19.34 -3.33 20.54
CA ASN A 515 -20.30 -2.50 21.26
C ASN A 515 -19.65 -1.47 22.21
N THR A 516 -18.48 -0.96 21.83
CA THR A 516 -17.75 0.07 22.57
C THR A 516 -17.76 1.39 21.79
N CYS A 517 -18.04 2.50 22.48
CA CYS A 517 -18.01 3.83 21.90
C CYS A 517 -16.58 4.41 21.99
N PRO A 518 -15.98 4.86 20.87
CA PRO A 518 -14.62 5.43 20.87
C PRO A 518 -14.47 6.71 21.70
N SER A 519 -15.56 7.47 21.86
CA SER A 519 -15.64 8.65 22.72
C SER A 519 -17.02 8.75 23.39
N THR A 520 -17.10 9.55 24.45
CA THR A 520 -18.37 9.91 25.11
C THR A 520 -18.35 11.38 25.53
N THR A 521 -19.50 12.03 25.47
CA THR A 521 -19.72 13.42 25.92
C THR A 521 -20.24 13.50 27.34
N LYS A 522 -20.58 12.35 27.95
CA LYS A 522 -21.17 12.30 29.29
C LYS A 522 -20.28 13.00 30.30
N ASN A 523 -20.79 14.03 30.97
CA ASN A 523 -20.10 14.80 32.01
C ASN A 523 -18.77 15.41 31.53
N ILE A 524 -18.63 15.77 30.26
CA ILE A 524 -17.40 16.39 29.75
C ILE A 524 -17.15 17.76 30.40
N GLU A 525 -18.20 18.48 30.77
CA GLU A 525 -18.16 19.75 31.51
C GLU A 525 -17.62 19.58 32.95
N GLN A 526 -17.72 18.36 33.49
CA GLN A 526 -17.19 17.98 34.81
C GLN A 526 -15.79 17.34 34.72
N SER A 527 -15.23 17.22 33.52
CA SER A 527 -13.90 16.66 33.33
C SER A 527 -12.85 17.52 34.07
N PRO A 528 -11.84 16.91 34.73
CA PRO A 528 -10.80 17.68 35.41
C PRO A 528 -9.97 18.55 34.46
N LEU A 529 -10.07 18.33 33.14
CA LEU A 529 -9.36 19.12 32.13
C LEU A 529 -10.17 20.30 31.60
N ASN A 530 -11.47 20.35 31.90
CA ASN A 530 -12.38 21.37 31.37
C ASN A 530 -12.04 22.77 31.89
N GLU A 531 -11.48 22.90 33.09
CA GLU A 531 -11.01 24.17 33.64
C GLU A 531 -9.93 24.82 32.76
N THR A 532 -9.01 24.01 32.21
CA THR A 532 -7.96 24.46 31.29
C THR A 532 -8.44 24.62 29.86
N GLY A 533 -9.57 24.01 29.54
CA GLY A 533 -10.24 24.04 28.24
C GLY A 533 -9.77 22.97 27.24
N TRP A 534 -10.52 22.94 26.14
CA TRP A 534 -10.42 21.95 25.08
C TRP A 534 -10.28 22.64 23.73
N TYR A 535 -9.31 22.21 22.94
CA TYR A 535 -9.37 22.46 21.51
C TYR A 535 -10.45 21.56 20.91
N ILE A 536 -11.42 22.18 20.23
CA ILE A 536 -12.48 21.51 19.48
C ILE A 536 -12.17 21.63 17.99
N TYR A 537 -12.16 20.52 17.25
CA TYR A 537 -11.94 20.51 15.80
C TYR A 537 -13.23 20.11 15.08
N GLY A 538 -13.55 20.76 13.98
CA GLY A 538 -14.83 20.58 13.31
C GLY A 538 -15.08 21.52 12.14
N ALA A 539 -16.36 21.68 11.82
CA ALA A 539 -16.92 22.64 10.87
C ALA A 539 -18.42 22.84 11.18
N GLN A 540 -19.00 23.93 10.69
CA GLN A 540 -20.43 24.17 10.72
C GLN A 540 -21.16 23.20 9.79
N ASP A 541 -22.31 22.69 10.22
CA ASP A 541 -23.27 22.00 9.37
C ASP A 541 -24.16 22.99 8.58
N GLU A 542 -25.11 22.49 7.80
CA GLU A 542 -26.07 23.31 7.04
C GLU A 542 -26.91 24.25 7.91
N SER A 543 -27.06 23.98 9.20
CA SER A 543 -27.77 24.85 10.14
C SER A 543 -26.90 25.99 10.69
N GLY A 544 -25.62 26.04 10.31
CA GLY A 544 -24.64 27.00 10.80
C GLY A 544 -24.08 26.65 12.19
N LYS A 545 -24.40 25.49 12.76
CA LYS A 545 -23.91 25.06 14.08
C LYS A 545 -22.58 24.33 13.95
N PHE A 546 -21.58 24.73 14.74
CA PHE A 546 -20.28 24.07 14.75
C PHE A 546 -20.38 22.65 15.34
N ILE A 547 -20.04 21.64 14.53
CA ILE A 547 -20.01 20.23 14.94
C ILE A 547 -18.62 19.86 15.42
N VAL A 548 -18.51 19.48 16.70
CA VAL A 548 -17.25 19.02 17.29
C VAL A 548 -16.99 17.57 16.89
N ARG A 549 -16.01 17.37 16.00
CA ARG A 549 -15.56 16.05 15.52
C ARG A 549 -14.33 15.53 16.25
N ALA A 550 -13.45 16.40 16.72
CA ALA A 550 -12.25 15.99 17.47
C ALA A 550 -12.01 16.88 18.71
N LEU A 551 -11.28 16.33 19.68
CA LEU A 551 -10.94 17.00 20.94
C LEU A 551 -9.43 16.93 21.22
N ALA A 552 -8.87 17.97 21.82
CA ALA A 552 -7.55 17.93 22.44
C ALA A 552 -7.54 18.71 23.77
N PRO A 553 -7.05 18.14 24.89
CA PRO A 553 -6.90 18.90 26.13
C PRO A 553 -5.81 19.95 25.98
N ARG A 554 -6.13 21.24 26.23
CA ARG A 554 -5.14 22.33 26.11
C ARG A 554 -3.90 22.07 26.95
N LYS A 555 -4.10 21.71 28.22
CA LYS A 555 -3.01 21.50 29.20
C LYS A 555 -2.01 20.43 28.77
N LEU A 556 -2.44 19.43 28.02
CA LEU A 556 -1.56 18.36 27.54
C LEU A 556 -0.60 18.85 26.45
N LEU A 557 -1.08 19.69 25.54
CA LEU A 557 -0.30 20.13 24.37
C LEU A 557 0.60 21.33 24.67
N GLN A 558 0.41 22.03 25.78
CA GLN A 558 1.26 23.14 26.18
C GLN A 558 2.71 22.69 26.37
N VAL A 559 3.65 23.52 25.92
CA VAL A 559 5.10 23.35 26.19
C VAL A 559 5.40 23.89 27.59
N GLU A 560 4.70 23.33 28.58
CA GLU A 560 4.83 23.63 30.01
C GLU A 560 4.69 22.31 30.79
N PRO A 561 5.78 21.74 31.31
CA PRO A 561 5.71 20.42 31.91
C PRO A 561 5.14 20.51 33.32
N GLU A 562 4.26 19.58 33.70
CA GLU A 562 3.75 19.47 35.07
C GLU A 562 4.83 18.98 36.04
N ARG A 563 5.80 18.22 35.53
CA ARG A 563 6.91 17.67 36.30
C ARG A 563 8.17 17.61 35.45
N ILE A 564 9.30 18.00 36.03
CA ILE A 564 10.62 17.81 35.43
C ILE A 564 11.35 16.70 36.23
N ILE A 565 11.87 15.70 35.52
CA ILE A 565 12.66 14.62 36.12
C ILE A 565 14.08 14.70 35.58
N THR A 566 15.02 14.96 36.48
CA THR A 566 16.43 15.14 36.14
C THR A 566 17.28 13.93 36.52
N GLY A 567 18.21 13.57 35.65
CA GLY A 567 19.22 12.53 35.88
C GLY A 567 18.80 11.11 35.48
N ARG A 568 19.80 10.31 35.09
CA ARG A 568 19.59 9.00 34.44
C ARG A 568 18.80 7.99 35.30
N LYS A 569 19.10 7.85 36.60
CA LYS A 569 18.43 6.87 37.49
C LYS A 569 16.95 7.20 37.72
N PRO A 570 16.56 8.43 38.12
CA PRO A 570 15.15 8.82 38.22
C PRO A 570 14.36 8.65 36.92
N ILE A 571 14.94 9.04 35.78
CA ILE A 571 14.28 8.89 34.48
C ILE A 571 14.00 7.42 34.17
N LYS A 572 14.99 6.55 34.34
CA LYS A 572 14.82 5.10 34.10
C LYS A 572 13.73 4.50 34.99
N LYS A 573 13.66 4.90 36.26
CA LYS A 573 12.58 4.48 37.17
C LYS A 573 11.22 4.95 36.64
N TYR A 574 11.13 6.19 36.17
CA TYR A 574 9.88 6.74 35.65
C TYR A 574 9.39 5.98 34.41
N LEU A 575 10.25 5.82 33.39
CA LEU A 575 9.93 5.11 32.14
C LEU A 575 9.46 3.67 32.42
N LYS A 576 10.26 2.89 33.16
CA LYS A 576 10.00 1.46 33.35
C LYS A 576 8.84 1.18 34.32
N LYS A 577 8.57 2.05 35.31
CA LYS A 577 7.60 1.77 36.38
C LYS A 577 6.45 2.79 36.51
N GLU A 578 6.75 4.08 36.58
CA GLU A 578 5.76 5.10 36.97
C GLU A 578 4.84 5.53 35.81
N ALA A 579 5.37 5.56 34.58
CA ALA A 579 4.69 5.98 33.35
C ALA A 579 3.36 5.25 33.11
N TRP A 580 3.40 3.92 33.22
CA TRP A 580 2.26 3.02 33.00
C TRP A 580 1.68 2.45 34.31
N GLY A 581 2.12 2.96 35.47
CA GLY A 581 1.64 2.50 36.77
C GLY A 581 0.30 3.15 37.17
N ASN A 582 -0.53 2.40 37.89
CA ASN A 582 -1.81 2.86 38.47
C ASN A 582 -2.77 3.48 37.45
N LEU A 583 -2.90 2.89 36.26
CA LEU A 583 -3.68 3.47 35.16
C LEU A 583 -5.16 3.69 35.52
N THR A 584 -5.81 2.75 36.21
CA THR A 584 -7.22 2.88 36.61
C THR A 584 -7.46 4.11 37.49
N ALA A 585 -6.54 4.40 38.42
CA ALA A 585 -6.61 5.59 39.27
C ALA A 585 -6.31 6.92 38.52
N LYS A 586 -5.67 6.82 37.35
CA LYS A 586 -5.33 7.95 36.48
C LYS A 586 -6.34 8.16 35.34
N LYS A 587 -7.40 7.36 35.28
CA LYS A 587 -8.43 7.47 34.24
C LYS A 587 -9.06 8.88 34.22
N GLY A 588 -9.29 9.40 33.02
CA GLY A 588 -9.80 10.75 32.78
C GLY A 588 -8.76 11.87 32.96
N LYS A 589 -7.51 11.54 33.30
CA LYS A 589 -6.42 12.52 33.52
C LYS A 589 -5.36 12.46 32.42
N VAL A 590 -4.63 13.56 32.29
CA VAL A 590 -3.41 13.66 31.49
C VAL A 590 -2.20 13.84 32.40
N ASN A 591 -1.00 13.58 31.85
CA ASN A 591 0.25 13.97 32.49
C ASN A 591 1.24 14.47 31.45
N SER A 592 2.00 15.52 31.79
CA SER A 592 3.04 16.12 30.95
C SER A 592 4.36 16.18 31.72
N VAL A 593 5.36 15.41 31.31
CA VAL A 593 6.62 15.26 32.07
C VAL A 593 7.83 15.47 31.17
N LEU A 594 8.71 16.40 31.55
CA LEU A 594 9.99 16.62 30.87
C LEU A 594 11.08 15.76 31.53
N LEU A 595 11.74 14.92 30.73
CA LEU A 595 12.86 14.08 31.10
C LEU A 595 14.16 14.74 30.62
N ASN A 596 14.99 15.17 31.56
CA ASN A 596 16.26 15.82 31.28
C ASN A 596 17.42 15.01 31.89
N PRO A 597 18.29 14.37 31.08
CA PRO A 597 19.37 13.55 31.61
C PRO A 597 20.49 14.39 32.25
N ARG A 598 20.57 15.70 31.95
CA ARG A 598 21.56 16.63 32.50
C ARG A 598 21.08 17.16 33.86
N THR A 599 22.00 17.32 34.80
CA THR A 599 21.71 17.82 36.17
C THR A 599 21.78 19.34 36.29
N THR A 600 22.34 20.02 35.31
CA THR A 600 22.34 21.48 35.20
C THR A 600 21.06 21.96 34.49
N GLN A 601 20.57 23.15 34.84
CA GLN A 601 19.48 23.82 34.10
C GLN A 601 19.94 23.97 32.64
N ALA A 602 19.41 23.13 31.77
CA ALA A 602 19.69 23.21 30.34
C ALA A 602 19.06 24.48 29.78
N ARG A 603 19.68 25.04 28.72
CA ARG A 603 19.04 26.03 27.84
C ARG A 603 17.68 25.46 27.43
N ASN A 604 16.61 26.26 27.47
CA ASN A 604 15.29 25.81 27.05
C ASN A 604 15.32 25.53 25.53
N SER A 605 15.46 24.27 25.12
CA SER A 605 15.53 23.87 23.71
C SER A 605 14.16 23.87 23.02
N TRP A 606 13.08 23.95 23.80
CA TRP A 606 11.71 23.94 23.33
C TRP A 606 11.22 25.35 23.00
N VAL A 607 11.68 25.86 21.86
CA VAL A 607 11.32 27.18 21.30
C VAL A 607 10.47 27.04 20.05
N GLU A 608 9.77 28.09 19.67
CA GLU A 608 8.98 28.15 18.44
C GLU A 608 9.80 27.74 17.20
N GLY A 609 9.20 26.91 16.33
CA GLY A 609 9.84 26.33 15.15
C GLY A 609 10.67 25.07 15.43
N LYS A 610 10.95 24.73 16.69
CA LYS A 610 11.71 23.53 17.03
C LYS A 610 10.93 22.27 16.67
N ARG A 611 11.58 21.36 15.94
CA ARG A 611 11.05 20.05 15.54
C ARG A 611 11.63 18.94 16.40
N ALA A 612 10.87 17.88 16.59
CA ALA A 612 11.23 16.74 17.42
C ALA A 612 10.64 15.43 16.87
N LEU A 613 11.28 14.31 17.22
CA LEU A 613 10.78 12.97 16.91
C LEU A 613 9.68 12.61 17.89
N LEU A 614 8.53 12.14 17.39
CA LEU A 614 7.50 11.54 18.24
C LEU A 614 7.65 10.03 18.24
N ILE A 615 7.53 9.42 19.41
CA ILE A 615 7.28 7.99 19.60
C ILE A 615 5.92 7.82 20.24
N HIS A 616 5.02 7.13 19.54
CA HIS A 616 3.67 6.87 19.99
C HIS A 616 3.53 5.42 20.43
N THR A 617 2.92 5.21 21.60
CA THR A 617 2.46 3.89 22.06
C THR A 617 1.09 3.97 22.72
N TYR A 618 0.25 2.94 22.53
CA TYR A 618 -1.02 2.82 23.25
C TYR A 618 -1.20 1.46 23.92
N GLY A 619 -2.07 1.44 24.93
CA GLY A 619 -2.53 0.25 25.64
C GLY A 619 -3.94 -0.21 25.25
N GLY A 620 -4.44 -1.18 26.02
CA GLY A 620 -5.67 -1.90 25.75
C GLY A 620 -6.90 -1.33 26.43
N ILE A 621 -8.05 -1.90 26.08
CA ILE A 621 -9.37 -1.60 26.64
C ILE A 621 -9.79 -2.74 27.57
N GLY A 622 -9.87 -2.47 28.86
CA GLY A 622 -10.35 -3.37 29.92
C GLY A 622 -11.76 -3.01 30.41
N GLY A 623 -12.12 -3.45 31.62
CA GLY A 623 -13.43 -3.20 32.25
C GLY A 623 -14.55 -4.12 31.74
N ASN A 624 -15.80 -3.72 31.93
CA ASN A 624 -16.97 -4.49 31.48
C ASN A 624 -17.00 -4.70 29.96
N LYS A 625 -16.41 -3.77 29.19
CA LYS A 625 -16.26 -3.82 27.74
C LYS A 625 -14.83 -4.18 27.30
N THR A 626 -14.17 -5.07 28.04
CA THR A 626 -12.82 -5.54 27.71
C THR A 626 -12.75 -6.07 26.28
N GLU A 627 -11.81 -5.54 25.49
CA GLU A 627 -11.61 -5.97 24.11
C GLU A 627 -11.01 -7.37 24.04
N PRO A 628 -11.27 -8.16 22.98
CA PRO A 628 -10.80 -9.55 22.89
C PRO A 628 -9.29 -9.72 23.12
N ALA A 629 -8.47 -8.82 22.57
CA ALA A 629 -7.01 -8.87 22.73
C ALA A 629 -6.55 -8.67 24.19
N ALA A 630 -7.29 -7.89 24.98
CA ALA A 630 -6.97 -7.60 26.38
C ALA A 630 -7.54 -8.63 27.37
N LYS A 631 -8.29 -9.64 26.90
CA LYS A 631 -8.76 -10.76 27.73
C LYS A 631 -7.67 -11.77 28.07
N THR A 632 -6.55 -11.71 27.35
CA THR A 632 -5.38 -12.55 27.64
C THR A 632 -4.42 -11.79 28.58
N PRO A 633 -3.52 -12.48 29.30
CA PRO A 633 -2.51 -11.82 30.13
C PRO A 633 -1.53 -10.94 29.35
N LEU A 634 -1.49 -11.08 28.01
CA LEU A 634 -0.51 -10.46 27.13
C LEU A 634 -1.22 -9.48 26.20
N TYR A 635 -1.04 -8.18 26.44
CA TYR A 635 -1.51 -7.13 25.54
C TYR A 635 -0.32 -6.39 24.93
N PHE A 636 -0.11 -6.51 23.62
CA PHE A 636 1.09 -5.96 22.96
C PHE A 636 1.04 -4.43 22.83
N GLY A 637 -0.13 -3.87 22.48
CA GLY A 637 -0.27 -2.46 22.12
C GLY A 637 0.17 -2.17 20.69
N HIS A 638 0.53 -0.92 20.44
CA HIS A 638 0.96 -0.43 19.13
C HIS A 638 2.12 0.55 19.27
N PHE A 639 2.91 0.70 18.20
CA PHE A 639 4.06 1.58 18.11
C PHE A 639 4.03 2.33 16.77
N ALA A 640 4.28 3.64 16.81
CA ALA A 640 4.53 4.42 15.61
C ALA A 640 5.53 5.55 15.89
N TYR A 641 6.22 5.99 14.84
CA TYR A 641 6.93 7.27 14.85
C TYR A 641 5.99 8.40 14.39
N GLY A 642 6.40 9.62 14.66
CA GLY A 642 5.74 10.83 14.21
C GLY A 642 6.70 12.01 14.28
N THR A 643 6.15 13.20 14.11
CA THR A 643 6.84 14.46 14.36
C THR A 643 6.03 15.31 15.32
N ALA A 644 6.73 16.12 16.10
CA ALA A 644 6.13 17.21 16.84
C ALA A 644 6.88 18.50 16.51
N THR A 645 6.14 19.60 16.35
CA THR A 645 6.71 20.93 16.14
C THR A 645 6.20 21.85 17.24
N VAL A 646 7.09 22.63 17.84
CA VAL A 646 6.70 23.68 18.78
C VAL A 646 6.19 24.87 17.97
N VAL A 647 4.90 25.17 18.13
CA VAL A 647 4.23 26.28 17.42
C VAL A 647 3.67 27.27 18.42
N ARG A 648 3.56 28.54 18.04
CA ARG A 648 2.79 29.53 18.79
C ARG A 648 1.33 29.44 18.41
N GLU A 649 0.48 29.12 19.37
CA GLU A 649 -0.96 29.03 19.18
C GLU A 649 -1.58 30.42 18.96
N PRO A 650 -2.21 30.70 17.80
CA PRO A 650 -2.82 32.01 17.54
C PRO A 650 -3.98 32.38 18.47
N LEU A 651 -4.69 31.40 19.05
CA LEU A 651 -5.82 31.67 19.96
C LEU A 651 -5.38 32.05 21.38
N THR A 652 -4.16 31.68 21.81
CA THR A 652 -3.68 31.90 23.18
C THR A 652 -2.36 32.66 23.28
N GLY A 653 -1.57 32.71 22.20
CA GLY A 653 -0.20 33.22 22.19
C GLY A 653 0.82 32.27 22.85
N GLU A 654 0.39 31.12 23.35
CA GLU A 654 1.23 30.15 24.07
C GLU A 654 1.98 29.22 23.10
N LEU A 655 3.09 28.63 23.56
CA LEU A 655 3.74 27.55 22.84
C LEU A 655 3.01 26.22 23.10
N ARG A 656 2.74 25.48 22.03
CA ARG A 656 2.16 24.13 22.08
C ARG A 656 2.88 23.18 21.11
N PHE A 657 2.70 21.88 21.32
CA PHE A 657 3.10 20.86 20.37
C PHE A 657 2.03 20.66 19.29
N GLU A 658 2.42 20.85 18.03
CA GLU A 658 1.69 20.41 16.84
C GLU A 658 2.18 19.01 16.47
N ILE A 659 1.28 18.02 16.49
CA ILE A 659 1.65 16.59 16.43
C ILE A 659 1.10 15.92 15.17
N VAL A 660 1.99 15.29 14.41
CA VAL A 660 1.66 14.44 13.25
C VAL A 660 2.21 13.04 13.47
N TYR A 661 1.35 12.03 13.36
CA TYR A 661 1.70 10.63 13.47
C TYR A 661 1.99 10.06 12.09
N HIS A 662 3.07 9.31 11.93
CA HIS A 662 3.39 8.56 10.70
C HIS A 662 3.09 7.08 10.94
N GLN A 663 1.83 6.71 10.71
CA GLN A 663 1.33 5.38 11.01
C GLN A 663 1.72 4.37 9.94
N VAL A 664 2.52 3.38 10.33
CA VAL A 664 2.73 2.14 9.56
C VAL A 664 1.75 1.12 10.12
N TYR A 665 0.53 1.09 9.56
CA TYR A 665 -0.60 0.36 10.13
C TYR A 665 -1.23 -0.58 9.10
N THR A 666 -1.59 -1.78 9.52
CA THR A 666 -2.23 -2.77 8.65
C THR A 666 -3.71 -2.49 8.43
N GLN A 667 -4.30 -3.05 7.37
CA GLN A 667 -5.73 -2.92 7.11
C GLN A 667 -6.54 -3.42 8.31
N ASN A 668 -7.53 -2.63 8.72
CA ASN A 668 -8.30 -2.79 9.94
C ASN A 668 -9.79 -2.52 9.68
N SER A 669 -10.66 -2.78 10.66
CA SER A 669 -12.10 -2.60 10.47
C SER A 669 -12.53 -1.14 10.57
N GLU A 670 -11.78 -0.32 11.31
CA GLU A 670 -12.09 1.08 11.59
C GLU A 670 -11.80 2.01 10.40
N GLY A 671 -11.02 1.57 9.42
CA GLY A 671 -10.60 2.39 8.28
C GLY A 671 -9.46 3.36 8.63
N LEU A 672 -8.58 2.99 9.57
CA LEU A 672 -7.34 3.72 9.78
C LEU A 672 -6.38 3.42 8.61
N ILE A 673 -5.87 4.46 7.97
CA ILE A 673 -4.99 4.34 6.80
C ILE A 673 -3.55 4.61 7.21
N ALA A 674 -2.62 3.77 6.74
CA ALA A 674 -1.18 4.01 6.89
C ALA A 674 -0.76 5.30 6.16
N GLY A 675 -0.01 6.16 6.84
CA GLY A 675 0.44 7.45 6.33
C GLY A 675 0.51 8.48 7.43
N SER A 676 0.53 9.74 7.03
CA SER A 676 0.59 10.89 7.93
C SER A 676 -0.80 11.29 8.42
N LEU A 677 -0.98 11.38 9.74
CA LEU A 677 -2.25 11.76 10.38
C LEU A 677 -2.01 12.83 11.45
N HIS A 678 -2.73 13.94 11.37
CA HIS A 678 -2.71 14.98 12.40
C HIS A 678 -3.38 14.46 13.70
N TRP A 679 -3.05 15.06 14.86
CA TRP A 679 -3.72 14.82 16.14
C TRP A 679 -5.24 14.73 16.01
N SER A 680 -5.85 15.69 15.31
CA SER A 680 -7.30 15.75 15.12
C SER A 680 -7.88 14.45 14.56
N ARG A 681 -7.11 13.73 13.73
CA ARG A 681 -7.53 12.53 13.03
C ARG A 681 -7.22 11.25 13.79
N TYR A 682 -6.01 11.14 14.33
CA TYR A 682 -5.53 9.89 14.91
C TYR A 682 -5.88 9.74 16.39
N LEU A 683 -5.64 10.76 17.20
CA LEU A 683 -5.89 10.68 18.63
C LEU A 683 -7.20 11.36 19.02
N GLY A 684 -7.42 12.58 18.54
CA GLY A 684 -8.51 13.44 18.98
C GLY A 684 -9.89 13.14 18.38
N ASP A 685 -9.97 12.43 17.23
CA ASP A 685 -11.24 12.17 16.55
C ASP A 685 -12.18 11.39 17.47
N ARG A 686 -13.42 11.87 17.63
CA ARG A 686 -14.38 11.29 18.57
C ARG A 686 -14.91 9.94 18.10
N GLN A 687 -14.95 9.68 16.80
CA GLN A 687 -15.45 8.43 16.22
C GLN A 687 -14.31 7.46 15.88
N LEU A 688 -13.20 7.98 15.37
CA LEU A 688 -12.11 7.18 14.78
C LEU A 688 -10.82 7.25 15.59
N GLY A 689 -10.73 8.16 16.54
CA GLY A 689 -9.54 8.39 17.36
C GLY A 689 -9.53 7.59 18.66
N TRP A 690 -8.39 7.65 19.36
CA TRP A 690 -8.11 6.80 20.52
C TRP A 690 -8.22 7.49 21.88
N LEU A 691 -8.36 8.82 21.94
CA LEU A 691 -8.22 9.63 23.16
C LEU A 691 -9.14 9.17 24.31
N GLY A 692 -10.40 8.90 24.01
CA GLY A 692 -11.41 8.48 24.99
C GLY A 692 -11.39 6.99 25.30
N LEU A 693 -10.69 6.19 24.48
CA LEU A 693 -10.84 4.73 24.48
C LEU A 693 -9.61 4.01 25.05
N ARG A 694 -8.40 4.49 24.74
CA ARG A 694 -7.14 3.82 25.09
C ARG A 694 -6.25 4.70 25.96
N PRO A 695 -5.43 4.12 26.86
CA PRO A 695 -4.32 4.84 27.46
C PRO A 695 -3.18 5.00 26.44
N VAL A 696 -2.62 6.21 26.33
CA VAL A 696 -1.59 6.56 25.34
C VAL A 696 -0.36 7.16 26.01
N CYS A 697 0.82 6.85 25.46
CA CYS A 697 2.10 7.52 25.72
C CYS A 697 2.65 8.07 24.42
N ASP A 698 2.75 9.39 24.33
CA ASP A 698 3.44 10.10 23.27
C ASP A 698 4.73 10.68 23.85
N ILE A 699 5.88 10.30 23.31
CA ILE A 699 7.19 10.74 23.77
C ILE A 699 7.85 11.56 22.68
N ILE A 700 8.02 12.85 22.93
CA ILE A 700 8.60 13.82 22.00
C ILE A 700 10.07 13.99 22.36
N ILE A 701 10.96 13.59 21.47
CA ILE A 701 12.40 13.55 21.71
C ILE A 701 13.09 14.65 20.92
N GLU A 702 13.88 15.43 21.64
CA GLU A 702 14.70 16.49 21.10
C GLU A 702 16.18 16.16 21.33
N LEU A 703 16.92 16.17 20.23
CA LEU A 703 18.37 15.99 20.17
C LEU A 703 18.84 16.83 18.98
N ASP A 704 19.62 17.88 19.21
CA ASP A 704 20.03 18.85 18.19
C ASP A 704 20.72 18.17 17.00
N GLU A 705 21.54 17.15 17.27
CA GLU A 705 22.27 16.33 16.29
C GLU A 705 21.34 15.55 15.35
N PHE A 706 20.13 15.24 15.80
CA PHE A 706 19.14 14.50 15.01
C PHE A 706 18.08 15.41 14.39
N THR A 707 17.69 16.48 15.09
CA THR A 707 16.57 17.34 14.73
C THR A 707 16.97 18.59 13.94
N GLY A 708 18.23 19.02 14.04
CA GLY A 708 18.74 20.14 13.28
C GLY A 708 19.32 19.73 11.93
N ASP A 709 19.41 20.68 11.03
CA ASP A 709 19.89 20.45 9.67
C ASP A 709 21.42 20.53 9.56
N TYR A 710 21.96 19.93 8.49
CA TYR A 710 23.35 19.96 8.09
C TYR A 710 23.47 20.64 6.73
N GLU A 711 24.17 21.77 6.69
CA GLU A 711 24.31 22.57 5.48
C GLU A 711 25.51 22.10 4.69
N THR A 712 25.33 21.75 3.42
CA THR A 712 26.44 21.42 2.51
C THR A 712 26.34 22.25 1.24
N ASN A 713 27.40 22.28 0.44
CA ASN A 713 27.37 22.87 -0.91
C ASN A 713 26.30 22.27 -1.86
N ARG A 714 25.70 21.12 -1.51
CA ARG A 714 24.61 20.48 -2.27
C ARG A 714 23.22 20.73 -1.67
N GLY A 715 23.13 21.53 -0.61
CA GLY A 715 21.89 21.87 0.09
C GLY A 715 21.86 21.40 1.53
N SER A 716 20.71 21.65 2.16
CA SER A 716 20.44 21.33 3.56
C SER A 716 19.98 19.87 3.73
N HIS A 717 20.52 19.20 4.73
CA HIS A 717 20.29 17.78 5.00
C HIS A 717 19.72 17.58 6.40
N SER A 718 18.48 17.09 6.50
CA SER A 718 17.80 16.88 7.78
C SER A 718 17.62 15.38 8.09
N PRO A 719 18.22 14.84 9.17
CA PRO A 719 18.01 13.44 9.55
C PRO A 719 16.54 13.13 9.83
N LEU A 720 15.82 14.05 10.48
CA LEU A 720 14.39 13.90 10.75
C LEU A 720 13.56 13.82 9.47
N ASN A 721 13.80 14.68 8.47
CA ASN A 721 13.10 14.58 7.18
C ASN A 721 13.41 13.26 6.47
N ARG A 722 14.65 12.77 6.57
CA ARG A 722 15.01 11.47 5.97
C ARG A 722 14.23 10.33 6.62
N VAL A 723 14.02 10.37 7.94
CA VAL A 723 13.19 9.39 8.66
C VAL A 723 11.74 9.49 8.21
N VAL A 724 11.17 10.69 8.17
CA VAL A 724 9.79 10.92 7.68
C VAL A 724 9.63 10.33 6.28
N HIS A 725 10.54 10.64 5.37
CA HIS A 725 10.51 10.11 4.00
C HIS A 725 10.54 8.57 3.95
N GLN A 726 11.36 7.91 4.77
CA GLN A 726 11.35 6.44 4.85
C GLN A 726 10.04 5.89 5.43
N LEU A 727 9.40 6.61 6.34
CA LEU A 727 8.08 6.24 6.87
C LEU A 727 6.98 6.43 5.83
N GLU A 728 7.04 7.49 5.00
CA GLU A 728 6.12 7.70 3.85
C GLU A 728 6.27 6.59 2.80
N VAL A 729 7.50 6.17 2.50
CA VAL A 729 7.79 4.98 1.66
C VAL A 729 7.10 3.75 2.25
N MET A 730 7.30 3.50 3.55
CA MET A 730 6.72 2.34 4.22
C MET A 730 5.20 2.39 4.22
N ALA A 731 4.60 3.54 4.53
CA ALA A 731 3.17 3.75 4.55
C ALA A 731 2.53 3.49 3.18
N ALA A 732 3.10 4.04 2.09
CA ALA A 732 2.60 3.81 0.74
C ALA A 732 2.60 2.31 0.37
N ARG A 733 3.66 1.59 0.74
CA ARG A 733 3.76 0.14 0.52
C ARG A 733 2.75 -0.65 1.37
N TYR A 734 2.53 -0.25 2.62
CA TYR A 734 1.52 -0.84 3.52
C TYR A 734 0.08 -0.66 2.99
N ARG A 735 -0.23 0.51 2.41
CA ARG A 735 -1.57 0.82 1.87
C ARG A 735 -2.02 -0.19 0.81
N ILE A 736 -1.10 -0.69 -0.01
CA ILE A 736 -1.39 -1.64 -1.10
C ILE A 736 -0.76 -3.04 -0.93
N GLY A 737 -0.08 -3.30 0.19
CA GLY A 737 0.61 -4.57 0.45
C GLY A 737 1.65 -4.91 -0.62
N ASP A 738 2.43 -3.92 -1.07
CA ASP A 738 3.35 -4.05 -2.22
C ASP A 738 2.71 -4.64 -3.48
N GLY A 739 1.44 -4.29 -3.70
CA GLY A 739 0.65 -4.75 -4.85
C GLY A 739 -0.26 -5.95 -4.56
N THR A 740 -0.23 -6.53 -3.36
CA THR A 740 -1.06 -7.69 -3.01
C THR A 740 -2.44 -7.34 -2.42
N GLY A 741 -2.74 -6.04 -2.30
CA GLY A 741 -4.01 -5.52 -1.80
C GLY A 741 -4.10 -5.34 -0.28
N GLY A 742 -3.07 -5.72 0.48
CA GLY A 742 -2.99 -5.43 1.92
C GLY A 742 -1.79 -6.05 2.62
N THR A 743 -1.48 -5.57 3.81
CA THR A 743 -0.40 -6.05 4.68
C THR A 743 -0.98 -6.70 5.93
N PHE A 744 -0.34 -7.76 6.42
CA PHE A 744 -0.81 -8.54 7.58
C PHE A 744 0.31 -8.68 8.61
N VAL A 745 -0.04 -8.55 9.89
CA VAL A 745 0.94 -8.66 10.98
C VAL A 745 1.34 -10.12 11.20
N GLY A 746 2.65 -10.37 11.28
CA GLY A 746 3.22 -11.66 11.66
C GLY A 746 4.35 -11.53 12.68
N PRO A 747 4.85 -12.65 13.27
CA PRO A 747 5.89 -12.60 14.30
C PRO A 747 7.23 -12.03 13.85
N ALA A 748 7.50 -12.02 12.53
CA ALA A 748 8.74 -11.50 11.94
C ALA A 748 8.54 -10.19 11.16
N TYR A 749 7.30 -9.71 11.02
CA TYR A 749 6.94 -8.52 10.26
C TYR A 749 5.81 -7.79 10.99
N ASN A 750 6.18 -6.74 11.71
CA ASN A 750 5.24 -5.92 12.45
C ASN A 750 5.66 -4.45 12.42
N CYS A 751 4.71 -3.58 12.78
CA CYS A 751 4.85 -2.13 12.73
C CYS A 751 6.06 -1.61 13.51
N VAL A 752 6.38 -2.22 14.66
CA VAL A 752 7.51 -1.82 15.53
C VAL A 752 8.82 -2.03 14.78
N GLN A 753 9.01 -3.21 14.19
CA GLN A 753 10.24 -3.57 13.50
C GLN A 753 10.45 -2.72 12.25
N ASP A 754 9.42 -2.58 11.43
CA ASP A 754 9.51 -1.82 10.18
C ASP A 754 9.77 -0.33 10.44
N ALA A 755 9.12 0.26 11.44
CA ALA A 755 9.35 1.64 11.84
C ALA A 755 10.79 1.88 12.34
N ASN A 756 11.32 0.97 13.18
CA ASN A 756 12.69 1.10 13.69
C ASN A 756 13.76 0.83 12.63
N GLN A 757 13.48 -0.06 11.67
CA GLN A 757 14.35 -0.26 10.51
C GLN A 757 14.38 0.97 9.60
N ALA A 758 13.25 1.64 9.39
CA ALA A 758 13.18 2.90 8.64
C ALA A 758 14.04 3.99 9.30
N LEU A 759 13.96 4.13 10.64
CA LEU A 759 14.81 5.04 11.40
C LEU A 759 16.30 4.75 11.20
N TYR A 760 16.72 3.50 11.41
CA TYR A 760 18.11 3.10 11.24
C TYR A 760 18.64 3.29 9.81
N ALA A 761 17.82 2.97 8.80
CA ALA A 761 18.17 3.17 7.40
C ALA A 761 18.39 4.65 7.07
N ALA A 762 17.51 5.54 7.55
CA ALA A 762 17.62 6.97 7.38
C ALA A 762 18.89 7.54 8.02
N LEU A 763 19.17 7.16 9.27
CA LEU A 763 20.39 7.54 10.00
C LEU A 763 21.67 7.13 9.26
N ARG A 764 21.73 5.89 8.76
CA ARG A 764 22.90 5.42 8.00
C ARG A 764 23.05 6.13 6.66
N GLN A 765 21.94 6.45 5.99
CA GLN A 765 21.97 7.11 4.68
C GLN A 765 22.42 8.57 4.79
N ILE A 766 21.96 9.30 5.80
CA ILE A 766 22.30 10.72 5.97
C ILE A 766 23.80 10.88 6.28
N SER A 767 24.35 10.09 7.20
CA SER A 767 25.79 10.15 7.52
C SER A 767 26.66 9.82 6.32
N ARG A 768 26.25 8.83 5.50
CA ARG A 768 26.94 8.50 4.25
C ARG A 768 26.85 9.62 3.22
N SER A 769 25.68 10.23 3.06
CA SER A 769 25.48 11.32 2.11
C SER A 769 26.45 12.47 2.40
N ILE A 770 26.51 12.90 3.66
CA ILE A 770 27.40 13.98 4.10
C ILE A 770 28.88 13.59 3.91
N ARG A 771 29.29 12.38 4.35
CA ARG A 771 30.70 11.93 4.22
C ARG A 771 31.16 11.66 2.79
N SER A 772 30.23 11.34 1.88
CA SER A 772 30.53 11.08 0.47
C SER A 772 30.62 12.36 -0.38
N ASN A 773 30.46 13.54 0.24
CA ASN A 773 30.55 14.81 -0.46
C ASN A 773 31.99 15.04 -0.99
N PRO A 774 32.19 15.36 -2.29
CA PRO A 774 33.51 15.63 -2.85
C PRO A 774 34.32 16.69 -2.09
N ASN A 775 33.66 17.67 -1.46
CA ASN A 775 34.31 18.74 -0.71
C ASN A 775 34.21 18.53 0.81
N VAL A 776 34.05 17.29 1.29
CA VAL A 776 33.86 17.01 2.72
C VAL A 776 35.01 17.52 3.59
N GLU A 777 36.26 17.54 3.10
CA GLU A 777 37.40 18.05 3.87
C GLU A 777 37.36 19.57 4.08
N GLU A 778 36.89 20.33 3.08
CA GLU A 778 36.66 21.77 3.18
C GLU A 778 35.49 22.05 4.14
N TRP A 779 34.38 21.33 3.95
CA TRP A 779 33.20 21.43 4.83
C TRP A 779 33.52 21.15 6.30
N LYS A 780 34.37 20.15 6.59
CA LYS A 780 34.83 19.85 7.96
C LYS A 780 35.57 21.01 8.61
N GLN A 781 36.34 21.75 7.83
CA GLN A 781 37.11 22.91 8.32
C GLN A 781 36.21 24.14 8.51
N GLU A 782 35.26 24.35 7.60
CA GLU A 782 34.32 25.47 7.64
C GLU A 782 33.21 25.31 8.69
N HIS A 783 32.79 24.07 8.97
CA HIS A 783 31.68 23.74 9.87
C HIS A 783 32.06 22.75 10.99
N PRO A 784 33.02 23.07 11.87
CA PRO A 784 33.49 22.15 12.92
C PRO A 784 32.38 21.76 13.93
N GLU A 785 31.40 22.64 14.14
CA GLU A 785 30.23 22.36 14.99
C GLU A 785 29.29 21.32 14.35
N GLN A 786 29.05 21.39 13.04
CA GLN A 786 28.26 20.38 12.33
C GLN A 786 28.99 19.04 12.24
N LEU A 787 30.32 19.05 12.14
CA LEU A 787 31.11 17.82 12.20
C LEU A 787 30.95 17.11 13.55
N TYR A 788 31.03 17.84 14.66
CA TYR A 788 30.79 17.27 16.00
C TYR A 788 29.39 16.65 16.11
N ARG A 789 28.36 17.38 15.63
CA ARG A 789 26.98 16.86 15.59
C ARG A 789 26.88 15.60 14.72
N LEU A 790 27.60 15.53 13.60
CA LEU A 790 27.60 14.37 12.71
C LEU A 790 28.22 13.13 13.37
N GLU A 791 29.34 13.29 14.09
CA GLU A 791 29.98 12.19 14.82
C GLU A 791 29.08 11.62 15.91
N GLN A 792 28.33 12.49 16.60
CA GLN A 792 27.32 12.06 17.57
C GLN A 792 26.13 11.36 16.92
N LEU A 793 25.68 11.82 15.75
CA LEU A 793 24.64 11.13 14.97
C LEU A 793 25.10 9.73 14.51
N GLU A 794 26.38 9.56 14.19
CA GLU A 794 26.97 8.27 13.86
C GLU A 794 27.04 7.35 15.08
N GLN A 795 27.39 7.88 16.25
CA GLN A 795 27.34 7.12 17.50
C GLN A 795 25.90 6.69 17.84
N LEU A 796 24.92 7.58 17.65
CA LEU A 796 23.50 7.25 17.78
C LEU A 796 23.13 6.10 16.82
N THR A 797 23.62 6.15 15.58
CA THR A 797 23.38 5.10 14.56
C THR A 797 23.93 3.74 14.99
N GLU A 798 25.13 3.69 15.56
CA GLU A 798 25.71 2.44 16.08
C GLU A 798 24.97 1.94 17.34
N ASP A 799 24.51 2.82 18.22
CA ASP A 799 23.67 2.42 19.37
C ASP A 799 22.35 1.78 18.89
N PHE A 800 21.70 2.34 17.86
CA PHE A 800 20.50 1.76 17.23
C PHE A 800 20.78 0.41 16.57
N LYS A 801 21.92 0.26 15.91
CA LYS A 801 22.35 -1.02 15.33
C LYS A 801 22.46 -2.10 16.40
N HIS A 802 23.00 -1.77 17.58
CA HIS A 802 23.05 -2.73 18.70
C HIS A 802 21.67 -3.07 19.27
N LEU A 803 20.72 -2.12 19.28
CA LEU A 803 19.34 -2.37 19.68
C LEU A 803 18.63 -3.31 18.69
N LEU A 804 18.78 -3.06 17.39
CA LEU A 804 18.13 -3.81 16.31
C LEU A 804 18.80 -5.15 16.03
N LEU A 805 20.12 -5.25 16.22
CA LEU A 805 20.96 -6.41 15.90
C LEU A 805 21.82 -6.83 17.11
N PRO A 806 21.22 -7.28 18.23
CA PRO A 806 21.95 -7.57 19.46
C PRO A 806 23.04 -8.65 19.33
N TRP A 807 22.98 -9.49 18.28
CA TRP A 807 23.97 -10.53 17.99
C TRP A 807 24.70 -10.37 16.64
N GLY A 808 24.76 -9.14 16.09
CA GLY A 808 25.69 -8.78 15.01
C GLY A 808 25.42 -9.35 13.60
N THR A 809 24.41 -10.21 13.43
CA THR A 809 24.02 -10.70 12.09
C THR A 809 23.12 -9.68 11.39
N ALA A 810 23.75 -8.70 10.73
CA ALA A 810 23.04 -7.79 9.84
C ALA A 810 22.33 -8.57 8.73
N ARG A 811 21.07 -8.22 8.49
CA ARG A 811 20.24 -8.66 7.36
C ARG A 811 21.01 -8.45 6.04
N ALA A 812 21.40 -9.53 5.36
CA ALA A 812 22.00 -9.46 4.01
C ALA A 812 20.98 -9.01 2.95
N ASP A 813 19.70 -9.07 3.29
CA ASP A 813 18.57 -9.05 2.35
C ASP A 813 18.09 -7.63 1.97
N TRP A 814 18.55 -6.56 2.66
CA TRP A 814 18.07 -5.18 2.44
C TRP A 814 18.72 -4.49 1.24
N LYS A 815 19.90 -4.93 0.77
CA LYS A 815 20.63 -4.23 -0.29
C LYS A 815 19.86 -4.24 -1.64
N ASN A 816 18.86 -5.10 -1.77
CA ASN A 816 18.02 -5.24 -2.94
C ASN A 816 16.57 -4.92 -2.55
N HIS A 817 15.97 -3.89 -3.16
CA HIS A 817 14.57 -3.45 -3.03
C HIS A 817 13.52 -4.51 -3.48
N ALA A 818 13.72 -5.78 -3.13
CA ALA A 818 13.12 -6.93 -3.79
C ALA A 818 12.16 -7.76 -2.92
N GLU A 819 11.97 -7.42 -1.63
CA GLU A 819 10.99 -8.12 -0.79
C GLU A 819 9.66 -7.37 -0.71
N VAL A 820 8.58 -8.13 -0.89
CA VAL A 820 7.18 -7.75 -0.66
C VAL A 820 6.94 -7.65 0.84
N LEU A 821 6.44 -6.50 1.33
CA LEU A 821 6.04 -6.32 2.73
C LEU A 821 4.96 -7.32 3.12
N GLY A 822 5.09 -7.90 4.32
CA GLY A 822 4.14 -8.90 4.82
C GLY A 822 4.42 -10.32 4.32
N SER A 823 5.64 -10.62 3.89
CA SER A 823 6.17 -11.99 3.83
C SER A 823 5.75 -12.76 5.07
N THR A 824 4.97 -13.83 4.90
CA THR A 824 4.52 -14.63 6.04
C THR A 824 5.70 -15.42 6.61
N LEU A 825 5.53 -16.00 7.81
CA LEU A 825 6.47 -16.95 8.44
C LEU A 825 7.12 -17.92 7.43
N GLU A 826 6.40 -18.26 6.37
CA GLU A 826 6.70 -19.23 5.34
C GLU A 826 7.83 -18.86 4.39
N ASP A 827 8.21 -17.58 4.22
CA ASP A 827 9.30 -17.23 3.28
C ASP A 827 10.66 -17.77 3.73
N ASN A 828 10.84 -18.01 5.05
CA ASN A 828 12.02 -18.64 5.62
C ASN A 828 11.73 -19.14 7.06
N PRO A 829 10.96 -20.22 7.29
CA PRO A 829 10.33 -20.53 8.58
C PRO A 829 11.31 -20.75 9.75
N VAL A 830 12.42 -21.45 9.51
CA VAL A 830 13.46 -21.65 10.53
C VAL A 830 14.20 -20.35 10.82
N GLN A 831 14.55 -19.60 9.77
CA GLN A 831 15.17 -18.28 9.92
C GLN A 831 14.23 -17.28 10.59
N ASN A 832 12.94 -17.25 10.27
CA ASN A 832 11.95 -16.29 10.77
C ASN A 832 11.50 -16.59 12.21
N LEU A 833 11.45 -17.87 12.61
CA LEU A 833 11.27 -18.25 14.01
C LEU A 833 12.50 -17.90 14.86
N ILE A 834 13.70 -18.21 14.35
CA ILE A 834 14.97 -17.78 14.97
C ILE A 834 15.06 -16.25 15.00
N ARG A 835 14.65 -15.55 13.94
CA ARG A 835 14.61 -14.07 13.84
C ARG A 835 13.62 -13.47 14.84
N GLY A 836 12.42 -14.03 15.01
CA GLY A 836 11.45 -13.59 16.02
C GLY A 836 11.99 -13.76 17.45
N LEU A 837 12.70 -14.85 17.71
CA LEU A 837 13.41 -15.06 18.98
C LEU A 837 14.63 -14.14 19.13
N ILE A 838 15.29 -13.73 18.05
CA ILE A 838 16.44 -12.81 18.05
C ILE A 838 16.05 -11.33 18.21
N THR A 839 14.85 -10.97 17.77
CA THR A 839 14.39 -9.57 17.70
C THR A 839 13.37 -9.21 18.77
N TRP A 840 13.22 -10.02 19.83
CA TRP A 840 12.20 -9.83 20.89
C TRP A 840 12.16 -8.42 21.51
N ARG A 841 13.32 -7.74 21.60
CA ARG A 841 13.41 -6.34 22.08
C ARG A 841 12.69 -5.33 21.18
N THR A 842 12.40 -5.72 19.95
CA THR A 842 11.68 -4.95 18.92
C THR A 842 10.30 -5.53 18.59
N LEU A 843 9.82 -6.54 19.33
CA LEU A 843 8.47 -7.10 19.18
C LEU A 843 7.44 -6.43 20.10
N LEU A 844 7.88 -5.92 21.25
CA LEU A 844 7.00 -5.33 22.27
C LEU A 844 7.02 -3.80 22.15
N PRO A 845 5.93 -3.16 21.67
CA PRO A 845 5.84 -1.71 21.49
C PRO A 845 6.38 -0.87 22.64
N ARG A 846 5.95 -1.17 23.87
CA ARG A 846 6.36 -0.44 25.07
C ARG A 846 7.84 -0.59 25.37
N LEU A 847 8.36 -1.83 25.33
CA LEU A 847 9.77 -2.08 25.59
C LEU A 847 10.63 -1.33 24.56
N THR A 848 10.28 -1.42 23.28
CA THR A 848 11.03 -0.74 22.22
C THR A 848 11.00 0.78 22.40
N SER A 849 9.83 1.36 22.70
CA SER A 849 9.71 2.78 23.03
C SER A 849 10.65 3.19 24.16
N ASP A 850 10.68 2.43 25.27
CA ASP A 850 11.54 2.73 26.40
C ASP A 850 13.03 2.67 26.04
N GLU A 851 13.46 1.64 25.28
CA GLU A 851 14.86 1.49 24.86
C GLU A 851 15.31 2.58 23.90
N VAL A 852 14.47 2.96 22.93
CA VAL A 852 14.77 4.04 21.98
C VAL A 852 14.95 5.37 22.72
N VAL A 853 14.04 5.69 23.64
CA VAL A 853 14.14 6.90 24.47
C VAL A 853 15.42 6.87 25.32
N GLU A 854 15.76 5.74 25.94
CA GLU A 854 17.00 5.59 26.70
C GLU A 854 18.26 5.85 25.84
N ILE A 855 18.26 5.46 24.54
CA ILE A 855 19.37 5.73 23.62
C ILE A 855 19.54 7.24 23.38
N PHE A 856 18.46 7.96 23.03
CA PHE A 856 18.54 9.41 22.83
C PHE A 856 18.96 10.16 24.10
N LEU A 857 18.44 9.77 25.27
CA LEU A 857 18.81 10.38 26.54
C LEU A 857 20.28 10.10 26.92
N LYS A 858 20.87 8.97 26.50
CA LYS A 858 22.30 8.68 26.72
C LYS A 858 23.19 9.65 25.93
N GLN A 859 22.78 10.01 24.72
CA GLN A 859 23.43 11.00 23.86
C GLN A 859 23.17 12.45 24.32
N GLY A 860 22.41 12.64 25.40
CA GLY A 860 22.23 13.94 26.04
C GLY A 860 21.03 14.74 25.53
N GLY A 861 20.14 14.13 24.75
CA GLY A 861 18.86 14.69 24.33
C GLY A 861 17.86 14.82 25.48
N GLN A 862 16.75 15.50 25.23
CA GLN A 862 15.62 15.63 26.15
C GLN A 862 14.41 14.88 25.61
N ALA A 863 13.53 14.42 26.51
CA ALA A 863 12.28 13.79 26.09
C ALA A 863 11.10 14.35 26.87
N TRP A 864 10.05 14.75 26.17
CA TRP A 864 8.79 15.20 26.73
C TRP A 864 7.76 14.09 26.63
N MET A 865 7.24 13.65 27.77
CA MET A 865 6.29 12.54 27.81
C MET A 865 4.88 13.05 28.08
N LEU A 866 4.01 12.82 27.11
CA LEU A 866 2.59 13.17 27.10
C LEU A 866 1.77 11.90 27.32
N ARG A 867 0.98 11.88 28.39
CA ARG A 867 0.14 10.74 28.79
C ARG A 867 -1.33 11.11 28.75
N THR A 868 -2.14 10.22 28.19
CA THR A 868 -3.59 10.25 28.32
C THR A 868 -4.09 8.90 28.82
N ASN A 869 -5.13 8.89 29.64
CA ASN A 869 -5.74 7.65 30.13
C ASN A 869 -7.26 7.74 29.97
N GLN A 870 -7.78 7.44 28.77
CA GLN A 870 -9.23 7.47 28.47
C GLN A 870 -9.87 8.82 28.86
N VAL A 871 -9.50 9.86 28.09
CA VAL A 871 -9.78 11.27 28.39
C VAL A 871 -10.95 11.79 27.55
N GLY A 872 -11.78 12.67 28.13
CA GLY A 872 -12.99 13.20 27.51
C GLY A 872 -14.13 13.19 28.53
N GLY A 873 -15.32 12.77 28.10
CA GLY A 873 -16.40 12.43 29.02
C GLY A 873 -16.16 11.12 29.78
N THR A 874 -16.99 10.86 30.79
CA THR A 874 -16.89 9.68 31.66
C THR A 874 -17.56 8.45 31.04
N ASN A 875 -16.79 7.37 30.86
CA ASN A 875 -17.30 6.05 30.49
C ASN A 875 -16.96 5.02 31.57
N PRO A 876 -17.90 4.57 32.43
CA PRO A 876 -17.61 3.64 33.50
C PRO A 876 -17.35 2.20 33.03
N ASP A 877 -17.72 1.83 31.81
CA ASP A 877 -17.68 0.44 31.33
C ASP A 877 -16.32 -0.01 30.79
N ILE A 878 -15.37 0.91 30.64
CA ILE A 878 -14.02 0.63 30.14
C ILE A 878 -12.98 0.93 31.21
N GLU A 879 -11.83 0.27 31.17
CA GLU A 879 -10.67 0.60 32.01
C GLU A 879 -9.39 0.59 31.17
N PRO A 880 -8.37 1.38 31.54
CA PRO A 880 -7.12 1.42 30.79
C PRO A 880 -6.26 0.19 31.12
N VAL A 881 -5.83 -0.54 30.09
CA VAL A 881 -4.90 -1.68 30.24
C VAL A 881 -3.52 -1.28 29.72
N ALA A 882 -2.46 -1.55 30.48
CA ALA A 882 -1.10 -1.26 30.05
C ALA A 882 -0.66 -2.23 28.94
N PRO A 883 0.11 -1.77 27.94
CA PRO A 883 0.84 -2.68 27.07
C PRO A 883 1.93 -3.39 27.85
N MET A 884 2.16 -4.64 27.46
CA MET A 884 3.12 -5.54 28.04
C MET A 884 4.55 -5.00 27.86
N THR A 885 5.35 -5.16 28.90
CA THR A 885 6.81 -5.00 28.87
C THR A 885 7.42 -6.19 29.62
N LEU A 886 8.72 -6.41 29.44
CA LEU A 886 9.50 -7.41 30.15
C LEU A 886 10.04 -6.91 31.49
#